data_AF-A0A8B6EL10-F1
#
_entry.id   AF-A0A8B6EL10-F1
#
_cell.length_a   1.000
_cell.length_b   1.000
_cell.length_c   1.000
_cell.angle_alpha   90.00
_cell.angle_beta   90.00
_cell.angle_gamma   90.00
#
_symmetry.space_group_name_H-M   'P 1'
#
loop_
_entity.id
_entity.type
_entity.pdbx_description
1 polymer ?
#
loop_
_entity_poly.entity_id
_entity_poly.type
_entity_poly.pdbx_seq_one_letter_code
_entity_poly.pdbx_strand_id
1 'polypeptide(L)'
;MTNIVRSANSERPPIRHRHAQGFTVRGRPASGLPRVKVSGRPASGLPRVQVRGRPASGLPRVKVSGRPASGSRRRGRYTVGLLAGYHGCCRYRSVWRVYYTYESYCCPGYRGYNCNTPICSPSCQNGGRCTSPFKCSCPGGYTGDICTGLSDCSHTKPCYPGRCYGGSGCSCTNGFTGASCLELKSPKFKPLIERINSTFTYHSFTKNKDAYNYMSDATNRTAGDVVWTNQNKFNQLEFDLEAVVDTKTVFPDNPPEPSYIMESKLGIVAASVKIIHEKLGTNGIYIAKEKTLSCPGVSTYQPISDQRFKCYKKDKYIIQFDSGDRYKLKYTITTGGYRKLRNTNNWRHSGTQTYSGISEENSMEFWFDYDEPNHCTEDYSCTSNEIPLQLQEDITKLPISPKWSGWVDKLAGIEKYVIEVWKMEYSVDYTGLREPHITTKFNPVPDYIKEVLPENPIKFPTYQPTDPGVYSVIIEVNDRANNSRYARRFVIYDNTSEIITSEIHRLYAASASNESHFSWMTKFSSHINVSWTNHFVNDVHEKGHFLAKILDYTPRLSDGLNRVDYKRIPNIFDDNEGFRNKTAIKNINSIVRFETRHGKVSTEVPQIGWVPVFPLRENFTFKLDGIDIEDGDSHQFWVRAYDIMSNTKVDSTVVHFDSSEPFVYEPMIDLNIKDGNYPFSSSVVISAKDQHSGIKKVSFKFIVNETEEVRSEHTFDIQTQPREYCNKLPKECYCVRMGDCYMIDMHLEINNCWMEVPIGDIKNDVYLLEVTVFNSAMLKSSIAKTIEMVKTINGVQDYFSPLNITVLKTTGTNVSIQWTQAPSCYERAGISIILYRPDNSTKVFKVHKEATTFDLTGLSATTSYWLTMTTNYGNDTYYVSSSVPTKFYFSTTEDVSGGVDGLASGFLTILIAVTDVLVFLGRL
;
A
#
# COMPACT_ATOMS: atom_id res chain seq x y z
N MET A 1 -8.42 2.61 -8.68
CA MET A 1 -8.53 3.96 -9.29
C MET A 1 -7.63 4.01 -10.51
N THR A 2 -8.20 4.15 -11.71
CA THR A 2 -7.45 4.44 -12.95
C THR A 2 -8.37 5.25 -13.86
N ASN A 3 -8.10 6.56 -13.92
CA ASN A 3 -8.69 7.48 -14.91
C ASN A 3 -7.68 7.62 -16.05
N ILE A 4 -8.11 7.38 -17.29
CA ILE A 4 -7.41 7.83 -18.50
C ILE A 4 -8.35 8.79 -19.23
N VAL A 5 -8.01 10.06 -19.17
CA VAL A 5 -8.60 11.14 -19.96
C VAL A 5 -7.71 11.34 -21.19
N ARG A 6 -8.31 11.31 -22.39
CA ARG A 6 -7.75 11.97 -23.58
C ARG A 6 -8.82 12.90 -24.15
N SER A 7 -8.59 14.21 -24.01
CA SER A 7 -9.24 15.23 -24.82
C SER A 7 -8.42 15.44 -26.10
N ALA A 8 -9.11 15.66 -27.20
CA ALA A 8 -8.55 16.18 -28.44
C ALA A 8 -9.07 17.61 -28.62
N ASN A 9 -8.18 18.57 -28.92
CA ASN A 9 -8.60 19.82 -29.53
C ASN A 9 -7.50 20.56 -30.29
N SER A 10 -7.98 21.37 -31.24
CA SER A 10 -7.33 22.37 -32.11
C SER A 10 -6.74 21.78 -33.41
N GLU A 11 -7.14 22.24 -34.59
CA GLU A 11 -7.06 23.60 -35.18
C GLU A 11 -8.18 23.79 -36.24
N ARG A 12 -8.68 24.93 -36.72
CA ARG A 12 -8.52 26.40 -36.60
C ARG A 12 -9.76 27.05 -37.31
N PRO A 13 -10.07 28.35 -37.11
CA PRO A 13 -11.10 29.13 -37.84
C PRO A 13 -10.48 29.79 -39.11
N PRO A 14 -11.08 30.75 -39.88
CA PRO A 14 -12.35 31.49 -39.70
C PRO A 14 -13.17 31.90 -40.99
N ILE A 15 -14.31 32.59 -40.78
CA ILE A 15 -14.91 33.71 -41.58
C ILE A 15 -15.90 33.47 -42.77
N ARG A 16 -17.13 33.99 -42.53
CA ARG A 16 -18.13 34.76 -43.32
C ARG A 16 -18.89 34.21 -44.56
N HIS A 17 -20.22 34.16 -44.36
CA HIS A 17 -21.36 34.65 -45.18
C HIS A 17 -21.18 34.95 -46.69
N ARG A 18 -22.01 34.30 -47.54
CA ARG A 18 -23.27 34.85 -48.10
C ARG A 18 -23.93 33.89 -49.12
N HIS A 19 -25.24 33.74 -48.95
CA HIS A 19 -26.35 33.62 -49.91
C HIS A 19 -26.22 32.93 -51.29
N ALA A 20 -27.22 32.04 -51.48
CA ALA A 20 -28.14 31.90 -52.62
C ALA A 20 -27.78 30.95 -53.79
N GLN A 21 -28.46 29.80 -53.75
CA GLN A 21 -29.21 29.07 -54.80
C GLN A 21 -28.74 29.02 -56.27
N GLY A 22 -28.74 27.78 -56.80
CA GLY A 22 -28.78 27.40 -58.23
C GLY A 22 -27.54 26.58 -58.63
N PHE A 23 -27.58 25.49 -59.41
CA PHE A 23 -28.51 24.94 -60.40
C PHE A 23 -28.22 23.44 -60.61
N THR A 24 -29.11 22.69 -61.27
CA THR A 24 -28.65 21.63 -62.20
C THR A 24 -29.46 21.65 -63.51
N VAL A 25 -28.84 22.28 -64.51
CA VAL A 25 -28.71 21.99 -65.95
C VAL A 25 -29.93 21.51 -66.76
N ARG A 26 -30.27 22.24 -67.85
CA ARG A 26 -30.04 21.81 -69.26
C ARG A 26 -30.49 22.85 -70.30
N GLY A 27 -29.60 23.14 -71.26
CA GLY A 27 -29.89 23.41 -72.69
C GLY A 27 -30.65 24.69 -73.10
N ARG A 28 -29.95 25.60 -73.78
CA ARG A 28 -30.43 26.75 -74.59
C ARG A 28 -31.06 26.28 -75.93
N PRO A 29 -31.87 27.09 -76.68
CA PRO A 29 -31.42 28.36 -77.28
C PRO A 29 -32.43 29.54 -77.40
N ALA A 30 -31.87 30.64 -77.91
CA ALA A 30 -32.27 32.05 -77.93
C ALA A 30 -33.49 32.44 -78.80
N SER A 31 -34.15 33.55 -78.41
CA SER A 31 -34.33 34.80 -79.19
C SER A 31 -35.68 35.51 -78.93
N GLY A 32 -35.66 36.83 -78.70
CA GLY A 32 -36.78 37.73 -79.05
C GLY A 32 -37.64 38.35 -77.92
N LEU A 33 -37.52 39.69 -77.81
CA LEU A 33 -38.50 40.72 -77.42
C LEU A 33 -39.46 40.49 -76.22
N PRO A 34 -39.42 41.34 -75.17
CA PRO A 34 -40.40 41.27 -74.08
C PRO A 34 -41.68 42.01 -74.46
N ARG A 35 -42.83 41.32 -74.49
CA ARG A 35 -44.14 42.00 -74.33
C ARG A 35 -45.12 41.19 -73.46
N VAL A 36 -45.22 41.70 -72.23
CA VAL A 36 -46.43 42.00 -71.44
C VAL A 36 -47.64 41.10 -71.69
N LYS A 37 -47.97 40.29 -70.69
CA LYS A 37 -49.25 39.61 -70.57
C LYS A 37 -50.07 40.31 -69.49
N VAL A 38 -51.10 41.05 -69.89
CA VAL A 38 -52.14 41.55 -68.98
C VAL A 38 -53.05 40.38 -68.65
N SER A 39 -53.14 40.02 -67.38
CA SER A 39 -54.08 39.02 -66.86
C SER A 39 -55.43 39.66 -66.60
N GLY A 40 -56.50 39.08 -67.13
CA GLY A 40 -57.88 39.43 -66.77
C GLY A 40 -58.88 39.01 -67.84
N ARG A 41 -59.93 38.26 -67.44
CA ARG A 41 -61.12 38.03 -68.26
C ARG A 41 -62.04 39.26 -68.11
N PRO A 42 -62.47 39.93 -69.18
CA PRO A 42 -63.48 40.97 -69.11
C PRO A 42 -64.86 40.39 -69.40
N ALA A 43 -65.79 40.59 -68.45
CA ALA A 43 -67.21 40.69 -68.78
C ALA A 43 -67.48 42.16 -69.13
N SER A 44 -68.11 42.38 -70.30
CA SER A 44 -68.81 43.59 -70.71
C SER A 44 -68.14 44.96 -70.43
N GLY A 45 -67.34 45.45 -71.39
CA GLY A 45 -66.91 46.85 -71.41
C GLY A 45 -65.86 47.11 -72.49
N LEU A 46 -66.14 48.05 -73.41
CA LEU A 46 -65.25 48.52 -74.47
C LEU A 46 -63.95 49.14 -73.89
N PRO A 47 -62.74 48.73 -74.29
CA PRO A 47 -61.55 49.55 -74.08
C PRO A 47 -61.28 50.42 -75.32
N ARG A 48 -61.33 51.74 -75.12
CA ARG A 48 -60.65 52.73 -76.00
C ARG A 48 -59.14 52.51 -75.91
N VAL A 49 -58.43 52.61 -77.03
CA VAL A 49 -56.96 52.71 -77.05
C VAL A 49 -56.59 54.04 -77.70
N GLN A 50 -56.00 54.93 -76.92
CA GLN A 50 -55.45 56.19 -77.38
C GLN A 50 -53.93 56.00 -77.51
N VAL A 51 -53.37 56.16 -78.70
CA VAL A 51 -51.93 56.09 -78.96
C VAL A 51 -51.42 57.49 -79.27
N ARG A 52 -50.51 58.01 -78.44
CA ARG A 52 -49.72 59.21 -78.74
C ARG A 52 -48.27 58.80 -78.98
N GLY A 53 -47.74 59.18 -80.15
CA GLY A 53 -46.37 58.91 -80.60
C GLY A 53 -46.33 58.60 -82.11
N ARG A 54 -45.47 59.29 -82.86
CA ARG A 54 -45.32 59.26 -84.34
C ARG A 54 -44.00 58.53 -84.72
N PRO A 55 -43.72 58.23 -86.00
CA PRO A 55 -43.91 56.91 -86.63
C PRO A 55 -42.59 56.24 -87.06
N ALA A 56 -42.65 54.97 -87.49
CA ALA A 56 -41.83 54.49 -88.61
C ALA A 56 -42.42 53.21 -89.26
N SER A 57 -43.02 53.43 -90.42
CA SER A 57 -43.07 52.54 -91.59
C SER A 57 -43.15 51.02 -91.38
N GLY A 58 -44.39 50.51 -91.35
CA GLY A 58 -44.71 49.12 -91.62
C GLY A 58 -46.21 48.92 -91.52
N LEU A 59 -46.90 48.77 -92.65
CA LEU A 59 -48.33 48.48 -92.68
C LEU A 59 -48.61 47.17 -91.91
N PRO A 60 -49.43 47.19 -90.86
CA PRO A 60 -49.66 46.04 -90.01
C PRO A 60 -50.60 45.02 -90.67
N ARG A 61 -50.13 43.77 -90.82
CA ARG A 61 -50.99 42.59 -91.01
C ARG A 61 -51.64 42.27 -89.66
N VAL A 62 -52.88 42.73 -89.45
CA VAL A 62 -53.67 42.30 -88.29
C VAL A 62 -54.31 40.95 -88.60
N LYS A 63 -53.80 39.89 -87.98
CA LYS A 63 -54.41 38.57 -87.96
C LYS A 63 -55.45 38.56 -86.84
N VAL A 64 -56.72 38.80 -87.17
CA VAL A 64 -57.81 38.64 -86.20
C VAL A 64 -58.05 37.14 -86.03
N SER A 65 -57.40 36.53 -85.03
CA SER A 65 -57.73 35.19 -84.55
C SER A 65 -58.36 35.33 -83.16
N GLY A 66 -59.66 35.63 -83.11
CA GLY A 66 -60.43 35.34 -81.90
C GLY A 66 -60.51 33.84 -81.71
N ARG A 67 -60.12 33.31 -80.54
CA ARG A 67 -60.49 31.94 -80.15
C ARG A 67 -61.98 31.97 -79.79
N PRO A 68 -62.86 31.25 -80.50
CA PRO A 68 -64.22 31.06 -80.06
C PRO A 68 -64.25 30.19 -78.79
N ALA A 69 -65.33 30.34 -78.00
CA ALA A 69 -65.68 29.37 -76.96
C ALA A 69 -65.70 27.95 -77.56
N SER A 70 -65.41 26.97 -76.71
CA SER A 70 -65.15 25.57 -77.06
C SER A 70 -65.90 25.09 -78.30
N GLY A 71 -65.16 24.67 -79.32
CA GLY A 71 -65.67 23.77 -80.33
C GLY A 71 -66.18 24.37 -81.65
N SER A 72 -65.94 25.64 -82.04
CA SER A 72 -66.32 26.13 -83.40
C SER A 72 -65.21 26.88 -84.16
N ARG A 73 -65.30 27.04 -85.49
CA ARG A 73 -64.46 27.93 -86.34
C ARG A 73 -65.29 28.67 -87.41
N ARG A 74 -64.88 29.91 -87.77
CA ARG A 74 -65.45 30.74 -88.87
C ARG A 74 -64.35 31.19 -89.85
N ARG A 75 -64.64 31.28 -91.14
CA ARG A 75 -63.74 31.74 -92.22
C ARG A 75 -64.45 32.79 -93.09
N GLY A 76 -63.78 33.89 -93.48
CA GLY A 76 -64.35 34.95 -94.35
C GLY A 76 -63.45 35.30 -95.53
N ARG A 77 -64.05 35.71 -96.67
CA ARG A 77 -63.38 36.26 -97.87
C ARG A 77 -63.83 37.71 -98.11
N TYR A 78 -62.99 38.51 -98.78
CA TYR A 78 -63.29 39.92 -99.14
C TYR A 78 -62.82 40.26 -100.57
N THR A 79 -63.49 41.23 -101.20
CA THR A 79 -63.13 41.85 -102.50
C THR A 79 -63.25 43.38 -102.39
N VAL A 80 -62.41 44.15 -103.11
CA VAL A 80 -62.24 45.62 -102.98
C VAL A 80 -62.30 46.30 -104.37
N GLY A 81 -63.01 47.43 -104.50
CA GLY A 81 -63.05 48.28 -105.72
C GLY A 81 -62.91 49.79 -105.42
N LEU A 82 -62.26 50.55 -106.31
CA LEU A 82 -61.94 52.00 -106.20
C LEU A 82 -63.12 52.88 -106.65
N LEU A 83 -63.46 53.95 -105.92
CA LEU A 83 -64.65 54.79 -106.23
C LEU A 83 -64.35 56.21 -106.80
N ALA A 84 -63.19 56.85 -106.54
CA ALA A 84 -62.70 58.06 -107.24
C ALA A 84 -61.38 58.60 -106.62
N GLY A 85 -60.60 59.39 -107.37
CA GLY A 85 -59.41 60.12 -106.90
C GLY A 85 -59.24 61.50 -107.55
N TYR A 86 -58.80 62.51 -106.79
CA TYR A 86 -58.44 63.85 -107.28
C TYR A 86 -57.08 64.28 -106.69
N HIS A 87 -56.20 64.87 -107.52
CA HIS A 87 -54.80 65.22 -107.24
C HIS A 87 -54.61 66.74 -107.10
N GLY A 88 -53.96 67.18 -106.02
CA GLY A 88 -53.43 68.54 -105.82
C GLY A 88 -52.52 68.62 -104.58
N CYS A 89 -51.29 69.14 -104.73
CA CYS A 89 -50.21 69.23 -103.72
C CYS A 89 -50.73 69.81 -102.38
N CYS A 90 -50.77 69.15 -101.23
CA CYS A 90 -49.95 68.07 -100.68
C CYS A 90 -50.79 67.08 -99.83
N ARG A 91 -51.95 66.61 -100.34
CA ARG A 91 -52.79 65.63 -99.61
C ARG A 91 -53.51 64.65 -100.56
N TYR A 92 -53.28 63.35 -100.39
CA TYR A 92 -54.01 62.28 -101.07
C TYR A 92 -55.11 61.68 -100.17
N ARG A 93 -56.33 61.56 -100.70
CA ARG A 93 -57.42 60.81 -100.06
C ARG A 93 -58.09 59.91 -101.10
N SER A 94 -57.91 58.60 -100.97
CA SER A 94 -58.57 57.58 -101.78
C SER A 94 -59.58 56.83 -100.90
N VAL A 95 -60.81 56.62 -101.38
CA VAL A 95 -61.87 55.91 -100.64
C VAL A 95 -62.13 54.55 -101.31
N TRP A 96 -62.05 53.49 -100.51
CA TRP A 96 -62.28 52.08 -100.91
C TRP A 96 -63.43 51.51 -100.08
N ARG A 97 -64.32 50.70 -100.68
CA ARG A 97 -65.33 49.90 -99.96
C ARG A 97 -65.06 48.40 -100.12
N VAL A 98 -65.31 47.65 -99.05
CA VAL A 98 -65.08 46.20 -98.92
C VAL A 98 -66.38 45.53 -98.45
N TYR A 99 -66.81 44.44 -99.09
CA TYR A 99 -67.97 43.64 -98.67
C TYR A 99 -67.52 42.27 -98.09
N TYR A 100 -68.21 41.75 -97.07
CA TYR A 100 -67.88 40.49 -96.35
C TYR A 100 -69.10 39.54 -96.22
N THR A 101 -68.90 38.23 -96.35
CA THR A 101 -69.87 37.16 -95.99
C THR A 101 -69.18 36.01 -95.21
N TYR A 102 -69.88 35.32 -94.27
CA TYR A 102 -69.32 34.33 -93.31
C TYR A 102 -70.20 33.06 -93.10
N GLU A 103 -69.58 31.89 -92.90
CA GLU A 103 -70.22 30.58 -92.51
C GLU A 103 -69.49 29.91 -91.30
N SER A 104 -70.17 29.04 -90.51
CA SER A 104 -69.68 28.42 -89.23
C SER A 104 -69.74 26.87 -89.20
N TYR A 105 -68.77 26.18 -88.56
CA TYR A 105 -68.82 24.72 -88.26
C TYR A 105 -68.14 24.32 -86.91
N CYS A 106 -68.50 23.15 -86.32
CA CYS A 106 -67.96 22.63 -85.05
C CYS A 106 -66.61 21.87 -85.19
N CYS A 107 -65.80 21.83 -84.12
CA CYS A 107 -64.54 21.07 -84.01
C CYS A 107 -64.80 19.57 -83.73
N PRO A 108 -63.92 18.66 -84.19
CA PRO A 108 -64.04 17.23 -83.94
C PRO A 108 -64.14 16.91 -82.44
N GLY A 109 -65.08 16.01 -82.07
CA GLY A 109 -65.31 15.60 -80.68
C GLY A 109 -66.31 16.45 -79.89
N TYR A 110 -66.94 17.46 -80.50
CA TYR A 110 -68.01 18.27 -79.90
C TYR A 110 -69.21 18.43 -80.85
N ARG A 111 -70.42 18.51 -80.30
CA ARG A 111 -71.68 18.73 -81.03
C ARG A 111 -72.60 19.76 -80.37
N GLY A 112 -73.72 20.04 -81.04
CA GLY A 112 -74.75 20.98 -80.62
C GLY A 112 -74.63 22.34 -81.31
N TYR A 113 -75.69 23.15 -81.26
CA TYR A 113 -75.81 24.44 -81.95
C TYR A 113 -74.66 25.43 -81.63
N ASN A 114 -74.13 25.36 -80.41
CA ASN A 114 -73.00 26.15 -79.94
C ASN A 114 -71.70 25.34 -79.76
N CYS A 115 -71.67 24.08 -80.21
CA CYS A 115 -70.53 23.16 -80.10
C CYS A 115 -70.02 22.91 -78.66
N ASN A 116 -70.90 22.97 -77.66
CA ASN A 116 -70.56 22.84 -76.24
C ASN A 116 -70.83 21.45 -75.65
N THR A 117 -71.35 20.49 -76.43
CA THR A 117 -71.62 19.13 -75.94
C THR A 117 -70.46 18.21 -76.34
N PRO A 118 -69.62 17.73 -75.39
CA PRO A 118 -68.54 16.82 -75.72
C PRO A 118 -69.08 15.45 -76.15
N ILE A 119 -68.38 14.80 -77.09
CA ILE A 119 -68.65 13.44 -77.53
C ILE A 119 -67.56 12.53 -76.95
N CYS A 120 -67.95 11.60 -76.08
CA CYS A 120 -67.08 10.52 -75.60
C CYS A 120 -67.30 9.30 -76.52
N SER A 121 -66.23 8.82 -77.16
CA SER A 121 -66.24 7.61 -78.00
C SER A 121 -65.07 6.72 -77.60
N PRO A 122 -65.27 5.57 -76.93
CA PRO A 122 -66.56 4.95 -76.60
C PRO A 122 -67.42 5.78 -75.62
N SER A 123 -68.73 5.53 -75.61
CA SER A 123 -69.66 6.16 -74.68
C SER A 123 -69.37 5.77 -73.22
N CYS A 124 -69.59 6.69 -72.30
CA CYS A 124 -69.50 6.42 -70.87
C CYS A 124 -70.53 5.35 -70.47
N GLN A 125 -70.06 4.29 -69.82
CA GLN A 125 -70.88 3.16 -69.38
C GLN A 125 -71.36 3.34 -67.92
N ASN A 126 -72.28 2.50 -67.47
CA ASN A 126 -72.73 2.41 -66.07
C ASN A 126 -73.17 3.75 -65.44
N GLY A 127 -73.85 4.61 -66.21
CA GLY A 127 -74.33 5.91 -65.74
C GLY A 127 -73.26 7.02 -65.68
N GLY A 128 -72.07 6.78 -66.24
CA GLY A 128 -71.02 7.80 -66.35
C GLY A 128 -71.43 9.00 -67.21
N ARG A 129 -71.00 10.21 -66.82
CA ARG A 129 -71.29 11.45 -67.55
C ARG A 129 -70.06 11.91 -68.33
N CYS A 130 -70.21 12.14 -69.63
CA CYS A 130 -69.14 12.67 -70.47
C CYS A 130 -68.82 14.12 -70.06
N THR A 131 -67.58 14.38 -69.62
CA THR A 131 -67.16 15.70 -69.13
C THR A 131 -66.24 16.44 -70.11
N SER A 132 -65.49 15.69 -70.93
CA SER A 132 -64.73 16.20 -72.08
C SER A 132 -64.56 15.07 -73.11
N PRO A 133 -64.15 15.34 -74.38
CA PRO A 133 -63.91 14.27 -75.34
C PRO A 133 -62.98 13.20 -74.76
N PHE A 134 -63.37 11.93 -74.89
CA PHE A 134 -62.69 10.74 -74.37
C PHE A 134 -62.54 10.65 -72.83
N LYS A 135 -63.27 11.44 -72.03
CA LYS A 135 -63.17 11.41 -70.57
C LYS A 135 -64.53 11.40 -69.87
N CYS A 136 -64.79 10.34 -69.13
CA CYS A 136 -66.02 10.16 -68.36
C CYS A 136 -65.83 10.46 -66.87
N SER A 137 -66.87 11.01 -66.25
CA SER A 137 -67.01 11.08 -64.80
C SER A 137 -67.89 9.93 -64.35
N CYS A 138 -67.35 9.02 -63.55
CA CYS A 138 -68.03 7.77 -63.18
C CYS A 138 -68.79 7.90 -61.85
N PRO A 139 -70.01 7.36 -61.73
CA PRO A 139 -70.70 7.25 -60.45
C PRO A 139 -69.98 6.26 -59.51
N GLY A 140 -70.18 6.43 -58.20
CA GLY A 140 -69.53 5.60 -57.17
C GLY A 140 -69.78 4.11 -57.41
N GLY A 141 -68.72 3.29 -57.39
CA GLY A 141 -68.77 1.88 -57.79
C GLY A 141 -68.12 1.59 -59.14
N TYR A 142 -67.77 2.61 -59.94
CA TYR A 142 -67.17 2.45 -61.27
C TYR A 142 -65.97 3.38 -61.52
N THR A 143 -65.00 2.93 -62.33
CA THR A 143 -63.75 3.63 -62.70
C THR A 143 -63.37 3.41 -64.17
N GLY A 144 -62.28 4.05 -64.61
CA GLY A 144 -61.75 3.96 -65.97
C GLY A 144 -62.29 5.06 -66.90
N ASP A 145 -61.62 5.29 -68.02
CA ASP A 145 -61.90 6.40 -68.95
C ASP A 145 -63.31 6.38 -69.54
N ILE A 146 -63.95 5.21 -69.52
CA ILE A 146 -65.33 4.96 -69.98
C ILE A 146 -66.23 4.35 -68.89
N CYS A 147 -65.84 4.35 -67.62
CA CYS A 147 -66.65 3.85 -66.48
C CYS A 147 -67.05 2.37 -66.55
N THR A 148 -66.24 1.53 -67.20
CA THR A 148 -66.45 0.07 -67.30
C THR A 148 -65.74 -0.72 -66.20
N GLY A 149 -64.73 -0.17 -65.54
CA GLY A 149 -64.05 -0.85 -64.43
C GLY A 149 -64.91 -0.77 -63.17
N LEU A 150 -65.05 -1.86 -62.41
CA LEU A 150 -65.65 -1.80 -61.07
C LEU A 150 -64.67 -1.12 -60.10
N SER A 151 -65.11 -0.10 -59.36
CA SER A 151 -64.34 0.49 -58.26
C SER A 151 -64.48 -0.43 -57.04
N ASP A 152 -63.52 -1.33 -56.84
CA ASP A 152 -63.58 -2.25 -55.70
C ASP A 152 -63.47 -1.56 -54.34
N CYS A 153 -62.96 -0.32 -54.29
CA CYS A 153 -62.69 0.37 -53.05
C CYS A 153 -63.25 1.78 -53.00
N SER A 154 -63.93 2.07 -51.91
CA SER A 154 -64.50 3.37 -51.57
C SER A 154 -64.45 3.55 -50.05
N HIS A 155 -65.02 4.63 -49.52
CA HIS A 155 -65.15 4.82 -48.07
C HIS A 155 -65.93 3.69 -47.36
N THR A 156 -66.80 2.94 -48.06
CA THR A 156 -67.53 1.79 -47.48
C THR A 156 -66.77 0.48 -47.55
N LYS A 157 -65.76 0.37 -48.44
CA LYS A 157 -64.82 -0.76 -48.55
C LYS A 157 -63.39 -0.23 -48.79
N PRO A 158 -62.76 0.40 -47.80
CA PRO A 158 -61.49 1.10 -47.98
C PRO A 158 -60.30 0.13 -48.09
N CYS A 159 -59.35 0.42 -48.97
CA CYS A 159 -58.13 -0.37 -49.15
C CYS A 159 -56.92 0.55 -49.24
N TYR A 160 -56.30 0.81 -48.09
CA TYR A 160 -55.15 1.70 -48.00
C TYR A 160 -54.29 1.42 -46.75
N PRO A 161 -52.97 1.27 -46.85
CA PRO A 161 -52.17 1.31 -48.07
C PRO A 161 -52.23 -0.03 -48.83
N GLY A 162 -52.81 0.01 -50.03
CA GLY A 162 -53.04 -1.16 -50.87
C GLY A 162 -53.68 -0.78 -52.21
N ARG A 163 -53.89 -1.78 -53.07
CA ARG A 163 -54.53 -1.64 -54.38
C ARG A 163 -55.69 -2.61 -54.51
N CYS A 164 -56.69 -2.23 -55.27
CA CYS A 164 -57.93 -2.98 -55.44
C CYS A 164 -58.02 -3.56 -56.84
N TYR A 165 -58.46 -4.81 -56.95
CA TYR A 165 -58.51 -5.54 -58.21
C TYR A 165 -59.92 -6.08 -58.50
N GLY A 166 -60.69 -5.29 -59.26
CA GLY A 166 -61.89 -5.67 -60.03
C GLY A 166 -62.73 -6.88 -59.56
N GLY A 167 -63.27 -6.82 -58.34
CA GLY A 167 -64.23 -7.74 -57.74
C GLY A 167 -63.68 -8.66 -56.63
N SER A 168 -62.37 -8.69 -56.39
CA SER A 168 -61.73 -9.83 -55.68
C SER A 168 -61.03 -9.52 -54.34
N GLY A 169 -61.05 -8.27 -53.89
CA GLY A 169 -60.56 -7.90 -52.56
C GLY A 169 -59.39 -6.93 -52.55
N CYS A 170 -58.96 -6.54 -51.35
CA CYS A 170 -57.92 -5.56 -51.12
C CYS A 170 -56.54 -6.22 -51.06
N SER A 171 -55.63 -5.82 -51.95
CA SER A 171 -54.24 -6.26 -51.94
C SER A 171 -53.38 -5.23 -51.22
N CYS A 172 -52.93 -5.55 -50.02
CA CYS A 172 -52.14 -4.63 -49.20
C CYS A 172 -50.71 -4.45 -49.70
N THR A 173 -50.17 -3.25 -49.51
CA THR A 173 -48.75 -2.98 -49.72
C THR A 173 -47.93 -3.79 -48.72
N ASN A 174 -46.70 -4.16 -49.09
CA ASN A 174 -45.77 -4.88 -48.23
C ASN A 174 -45.70 -4.24 -46.84
N GLY A 175 -45.97 -5.05 -45.81
CA GLY A 175 -45.99 -4.60 -44.42
C GLY A 175 -47.37 -4.33 -43.82
N PHE A 176 -48.44 -4.43 -44.62
CA PHE A 176 -49.83 -4.32 -44.16
C PHE A 176 -50.63 -5.59 -44.52
N THR A 177 -51.63 -5.92 -43.70
CA THR A 177 -52.55 -7.06 -43.90
C THR A 177 -53.99 -6.73 -43.50
N GLY A 178 -54.87 -7.71 -43.67
CA GLY A 178 -56.30 -7.62 -43.37
C GLY A 178 -57.13 -7.12 -44.56
N ALA A 179 -58.46 -7.28 -44.46
CA ALA A 179 -59.40 -6.97 -45.55
C ALA A 179 -59.40 -5.49 -46.00
N SER A 180 -58.78 -4.61 -45.22
CA SER A 180 -58.71 -3.17 -45.50
C SER A 180 -57.31 -2.57 -45.26
N CYS A 181 -56.26 -3.40 -45.13
CA CYS A 181 -54.88 -2.98 -44.85
C CYS A 181 -54.68 -2.18 -43.57
N LEU A 182 -55.45 -2.49 -42.52
CA LEU A 182 -55.35 -1.82 -41.23
C LEU A 182 -54.40 -2.54 -40.25
N GLU A 183 -53.95 -3.74 -40.55
CA GLU A 183 -53.03 -4.49 -39.68
C GLU A 183 -51.59 -4.30 -40.13
N LEU A 184 -50.70 -3.88 -39.23
CA LEU A 184 -49.26 -3.78 -39.50
C LEU A 184 -48.58 -5.13 -39.27
N LYS A 185 -47.84 -5.64 -40.27
CA LYS A 185 -47.09 -6.90 -40.19
C LYS A 185 -45.60 -6.75 -40.50
N SER A 186 -45.13 -5.57 -40.87
CA SER A 186 -43.71 -5.35 -41.19
C SER A 186 -42.84 -5.41 -39.93
N PRO A 187 -41.89 -6.34 -39.80
CA PRO A 187 -40.93 -6.33 -38.71
C PRO A 187 -39.99 -5.11 -38.76
N LYS A 188 -39.86 -4.46 -39.93
CA LYS A 188 -39.08 -3.21 -40.07
C LYS A 188 -39.81 -2.00 -39.49
N PHE A 189 -41.12 -2.10 -39.23
CA PHE A 189 -41.92 -1.02 -38.63
C PHE A 189 -41.98 -1.10 -37.10
N LYS A 190 -41.08 -1.89 -36.50
CA LYS A 190 -40.85 -1.88 -35.07
C LYS A 190 -40.22 -0.54 -34.66
N PRO A 191 -40.63 0.05 -33.53
CA PRO A 191 -39.96 1.24 -33.00
C PRO A 191 -38.51 0.88 -32.67
N LEU A 192 -37.56 1.67 -33.18
CA LEU A 192 -36.16 1.59 -32.79
C LEU A 192 -36.00 2.31 -31.45
N ILE A 193 -35.64 1.55 -30.42
CA ILE A 193 -35.34 2.07 -29.09
C ILE A 193 -33.91 2.63 -29.12
N GLU A 194 -33.76 3.93 -28.88
CA GLU A 194 -32.45 4.59 -28.85
C GLU A 194 -31.92 4.74 -27.42
N ARG A 195 -32.81 4.84 -26.42
CA ARG A 195 -32.45 4.92 -25.00
C ARG A 195 -33.59 4.44 -24.10
N ILE A 196 -33.28 3.62 -23.10
CA ILE A 196 -34.13 3.35 -21.93
C ILE A 196 -33.27 3.33 -20.68
N ASN A 197 -33.33 4.40 -19.89
CA ASN A 197 -32.62 4.49 -18.61
C ASN A 197 -33.61 4.70 -17.47
N SER A 198 -33.34 4.04 -16.34
CA SER A 198 -33.98 4.39 -15.07
C SER A 198 -32.96 4.71 -14.01
N THR A 199 -33.29 5.67 -13.15
CA THR A 199 -32.49 6.01 -11.99
C THR A 199 -33.35 6.03 -10.74
N PHE A 200 -32.98 5.20 -9.77
CA PHE A 200 -33.52 5.17 -8.42
C PHE A 200 -32.66 6.06 -7.52
N THR A 201 -33.25 7.08 -6.89
CA THR A 201 -32.50 8.08 -6.11
C THR A 201 -33.10 8.27 -4.72
N TYR A 202 -32.21 8.39 -3.73
CA TYR A 202 -32.55 8.97 -2.43
C TYR A 202 -32.01 10.39 -2.33
N HIS A 203 -32.90 11.36 -2.45
CA HIS A 203 -32.59 12.77 -2.29
C HIS A 203 -32.75 13.19 -0.82
N SER A 204 -31.67 13.58 -0.16
CA SER A 204 -31.72 14.09 1.21
C SER A 204 -32.22 15.53 1.20
N PHE A 205 -33.47 15.75 1.61
CA PHE A 205 -34.05 17.10 1.73
C PHE A 205 -33.34 17.95 2.78
N THR A 206 -32.79 17.35 3.84
CA THR A 206 -32.07 18.06 4.90
C THR A 206 -30.70 18.56 4.43
N LYS A 207 -29.98 17.76 3.63
CA LYS A 207 -28.67 18.12 3.07
C LYS A 207 -28.76 18.76 1.68
N ASN A 208 -29.96 18.85 1.12
CA ASN A 208 -30.26 19.29 -0.24
C ASN A 208 -29.33 18.66 -1.31
N LYS A 209 -29.12 17.34 -1.20
CA LYS A 209 -28.26 16.58 -2.12
C LYS A 209 -28.71 15.13 -2.23
N ASP A 210 -28.39 14.49 -3.35
CA ASP A 210 -28.55 13.06 -3.51
C ASP A 210 -27.56 12.34 -2.58
N ALA A 211 -28.08 11.45 -1.74
CA ALA A 211 -27.25 10.65 -0.85
C ALA A 211 -26.65 9.45 -1.61
N TYR A 212 -27.47 8.81 -2.44
CA TYR A 212 -27.08 7.72 -3.34
C TYR A 212 -28.10 7.58 -4.49
N ASN A 213 -27.65 6.97 -5.59
CA ASN A 213 -28.50 6.61 -6.72
C ASN A 213 -28.02 5.31 -7.38
N TYR A 214 -28.96 4.61 -8.02
CA TYR A 214 -28.72 3.39 -8.79
C TYR A 214 -29.33 3.55 -10.18
N MET A 215 -28.54 3.31 -11.21
CA MET A 215 -28.95 3.49 -12.60
C MET A 215 -28.90 2.14 -13.34
N SER A 216 -29.90 1.89 -14.19
CA SER A 216 -29.94 0.74 -15.10
C SER A 216 -30.30 1.17 -16.52
N ASP A 217 -29.79 0.44 -17.51
CA ASP A 217 -29.99 0.68 -18.95
C ASP A 217 -30.57 -0.58 -19.62
N ALA A 218 -31.78 -0.43 -20.17
CA ALA A 218 -32.50 -1.49 -20.85
C ALA A 218 -32.61 -1.24 -22.36
N THR A 219 -31.78 -0.38 -22.96
CA THR A 219 -31.90 0.02 -24.38
C THR A 219 -31.88 -1.18 -25.35
N ASN A 220 -31.02 -2.18 -25.09
CA ASN A 220 -30.87 -3.37 -25.94
C ASN A 220 -31.26 -4.68 -25.24
N ARG A 221 -32.04 -4.61 -24.15
CA ARG A 221 -32.32 -5.78 -23.30
C ARG A 221 -33.82 -6.08 -23.25
N THR A 222 -34.18 -7.24 -23.80
CA THR A 222 -35.55 -7.75 -23.74
C THR A 222 -35.84 -8.47 -22.41
N ALA A 223 -34.83 -9.10 -21.82
CA ALA A 223 -34.86 -9.63 -20.46
C ALA A 223 -34.28 -8.63 -19.45
N GLY A 224 -34.86 -8.58 -18.26
CA GLY A 224 -34.51 -7.64 -17.21
C GLY A 224 -33.02 -7.70 -16.82
N ASP A 225 -32.33 -6.56 -16.90
CA ASP A 225 -31.08 -6.37 -16.15
C ASP A 225 -31.40 -6.37 -14.66
N VAL A 226 -30.61 -7.05 -13.83
CA VAL A 226 -30.85 -7.09 -12.38
C VAL A 226 -29.80 -6.24 -11.68
N VAL A 227 -30.25 -5.13 -11.09
CA VAL A 227 -29.44 -4.31 -10.21
C VAL A 227 -29.77 -4.67 -8.77
N TRP A 228 -28.77 -5.16 -8.05
CA TRP A 228 -28.88 -5.45 -6.62
C TRP A 228 -28.53 -4.22 -5.79
N THR A 229 -29.22 -4.05 -4.66
CA THR A 229 -28.92 -2.96 -3.72
C THR A 229 -29.25 -3.33 -2.29
N ASN A 230 -28.38 -2.93 -1.37
CA ASN A 230 -28.59 -2.97 0.07
C ASN A 230 -29.18 -1.69 0.67
N GLN A 231 -29.67 -0.78 -0.17
CA GLN A 231 -30.31 0.46 0.29
C GLN A 231 -31.83 0.29 0.38
N ASN A 232 -32.43 0.83 1.44
CA ASN A 232 -33.86 0.65 1.72
C ASN A 232 -34.72 1.90 1.59
N LYS A 233 -34.10 3.06 1.38
CA LYS A 233 -34.82 4.33 1.29
C LYS A 233 -34.63 4.91 -0.09
N PHE A 234 -35.74 5.09 -0.79
CA PHE A 234 -35.74 5.83 -2.03
C PHE A 234 -36.94 6.76 -2.07
N ASN A 235 -36.75 7.94 -2.63
CA ASN A 235 -37.82 8.94 -2.69
C ASN A 235 -38.11 9.47 -4.09
N GLN A 236 -37.37 8.99 -5.08
CA GLN A 236 -37.41 9.48 -6.44
C GLN A 236 -37.04 8.38 -7.43
N LEU A 237 -37.86 8.22 -8.46
CA LEU A 237 -37.60 7.33 -9.59
C LEU A 237 -37.77 8.13 -10.89
N GLU A 238 -36.74 8.10 -11.74
CA GLU A 238 -36.71 8.79 -13.01
C GLU A 238 -36.58 7.80 -14.16
N PHE A 239 -37.29 8.09 -15.25
CA PHE A 239 -37.30 7.27 -16.46
C PHE A 239 -37.02 8.17 -17.67
N ASP A 240 -36.07 7.76 -18.50
CA ASP A 240 -35.72 8.42 -19.76
C ASP A 240 -35.84 7.42 -20.92
N LEU A 241 -36.80 7.65 -21.81
CA LEU A 241 -37.10 6.80 -22.96
C LEU A 241 -37.02 7.63 -24.26
N GLU A 242 -36.16 7.21 -25.18
CA GLU A 242 -36.07 7.74 -26.53
C GLU A 242 -36.28 6.64 -27.57
N ALA A 243 -37.15 6.89 -28.55
CA ALA A 243 -37.43 5.95 -29.63
C ALA A 243 -37.74 6.67 -30.94
N VAL A 244 -37.53 6.00 -32.07
CA VAL A 244 -37.83 6.52 -33.41
C VAL A 244 -38.42 5.42 -34.29
N VAL A 245 -39.29 5.81 -35.23
CA VAL A 245 -39.77 4.92 -36.28
C VAL A 245 -39.66 5.63 -37.62
N ASP A 246 -39.02 5.00 -38.59
CA ASP A 246 -38.86 5.53 -39.95
C ASP A 246 -39.97 4.98 -40.84
N THR A 247 -40.96 5.80 -41.13
CA THR A 247 -42.07 5.44 -42.02
C THR A 247 -41.69 5.50 -43.49
N LYS A 248 -40.75 6.36 -43.87
CA LYS A 248 -40.39 6.65 -45.26
C LYS A 248 -39.55 5.53 -45.89
N THR A 249 -38.60 4.99 -45.13
CA THR A 249 -37.76 3.89 -45.63
C THR A 249 -38.43 2.54 -45.49
N VAL A 250 -39.32 2.37 -44.51
CA VAL A 250 -40.02 1.11 -44.26
C VAL A 250 -41.14 0.87 -45.26
N PHE A 251 -41.82 1.93 -45.70
CA PHE A 251 -42.93 1.84 -46.67
C PHE A 251 -42.71 2.72 -47.92
N PRO A 252 -41.65 2.47 -48.72
CA PRO A 252 -41.30 3.31 -49.86
C PRO A 252 -42.32 3.20 -51.01
N ASP A 253 -43.00 2.05 -51.11
CA ASP A 253 -43.90 1.71 -52.22
C ASP A 253 -45.39 1.97 -51.91
N ASN A 254 -45.70 2.70 -50.84
CA ASN A 254 -47.08 3.03 -50.50
C ASN A 254 -47.75 3.79 -51.66
N PRO A 255 -48.93 3.33 -52.14
CA PRO A 255 -49.62 4.02 -53.22
C PRO A 255 -50.06 5.43 -52.78
N PRO A 256 -50.25 6.37 -53.73
CA PRO A 256 -50.81 7.69 -53.42
C PRO A 256 -52.19 7.53 -52.78
N GLU A 257 -52.51 8.40 -51.82
CA GLU A 257 -53.80 8.38 -51.11
C GLU A 257 -54.98 8.47 -52.10
N PRO A 258 -55.88 7.47 -52.15
CA PRO A 258 -57.09 7.52 -52.97
C PRO A 258 -58.03 8.66 -52.54
N SER A 259 -58.92 9.10 -53.42
CA SER A 259 -59.83 10.24 -53.16
C SER A 259 -60.78 10.07 -51.95
N TYR A 260 -61.00 8.82 -51.50
CA TYR A 260 -61.77 8.50 -50.31
C TYR A 260 -60.94 8.51 -49.01
N ILE A 261 -59.62 8.69 -49.08
CA ILE A 261 -58.71 8.92 -47.95
C ILE A 261 -58.43 10.42 -47.85
N MET A 262 -58.70 11.02 -46.69
CA MET A 262 -58.44 12.44 -46.43
C MET A 262 -57.05 12.70 -45.88
N GLU A 263 -56.60 11.78 -45.05
CA GLU A 263 -55.36 11.87 -44.28
C GLU A 263 -55.07 10.47 -43.75
N SER A 264 -53.82 10.01 -43.88
CA SER A 264 -53.31 8.83 -43.19
C SER A 264 -51.98 9.17 -42.49
N LYS A 265 -51.84 8.77 -41.24
CA LYS A 265 -50.60 8.93 -40.47
C LYS A 265 -50.27 7.66 -39.71
N LEU A 266 -48.99 7.32 -39.69
CA LEU A 266 -48.41 6.18 -39.01
C LEU A 266 -47.24 6.64 -38.15
N GLY A 267 -46.98 5.99 -37.02
CA GLY A 267 -45.87 6.32 -36.13
C GLY A 267 -46.04 5.70 -34.76
N ILE A 268 -45.30 6.19 -33.76
CA ILE A 268 -45.46 5.81 -32.35
C ILE A 268 -46.77 6.41 -31.84
N VAL A 269 -47.67 5.56 -31.33
CA VAL A 269 -49.01 5.95 -30.85
C VAL A 269 -49.18 5.83 -29.35
N ALA A 270 -48.37 4.99 -28.71
CA ALA A 270 -48.36 4.85 -27.26
C ALA A 270 -46.97 4.46 -26.79
N ALA A 271 -46.60 4.96 -25.61
CA ALA A 271 -45.44 4.49 -24.87
C ALA A 271 -45.78 4.55 -23.38
N SER A 272 -45.36 3.54 -22.62
CA SER A 272 -45.61 3.47 -21.18
C SER A 272 -44.54 2.69 -20.46
N VAL A 273 -44.32 3.02 -19.19
CA VAL A 273 -43.57 2.20 -18.25
C VAL A 273 -44.55 1.58 -17.25
N LYS A 274 -44.60 0.25 -17.22
CA LYS A 274 -45.30 -0.53 -16.22
C LYS A 274 -44.32 -0.88 -15.10
N ILE A 275 -44.64 -0.39 -13.92
CA ILE A 275 -43.91 -0.63 -12.68
C ILE A 275 -44.61 -1.78 -11.95
N ILE A 276 -43.84 -2.80 -11.57
CA ILE A 276 -44.32 -3.96 -10.83
C ILE A 276 -43.49 -4.05 -9.55
N HIS A 277 -44.09 -3.71 -8.41
CA HIS A 277 -43.50 -3.92 -7.10
C HIS A 277 -43.93 -5.28 -6.57
N GLU A 278 -43.02 -6.25 -6.57
CA GLU A 278 -43.22 -7.55 -5.96
C GLU A 278 -42.68 -7.51 -4.53
N LYS A 279 -43.57 -7.47 -3.55
CA LYS A 279 -43.22 -7.51 -2.15
C LYS A 279 -43.16 -8.95 -1.64
N LEU A 280 -42.07 -9.34 -0.98
CA LEU A 280 -41.93 -10.70 -0.45
C LEU A 280 -42.78 -10.86 0.82
N GLY A 281 -43.79 -11.74 0.78
CA GLY A 281 -44.61 -12.07 1.93
C GLY A 281 -43.90 -13.01 2.92
N THR A 282 -44.36 -13.06 4.17
CA THR A 282 -43.80 -13.92 5.23
C THR A 282 -43.89 -15.42 4.93
N ASN A 283 -44.77 -15.84 4.01
CA ASN A 283 -44.91 -17.20 3.52
C ASN A 283 -44.00 -17.52 2.31
N GLY A 284 -43.10 -16.60 1.93
CA GLY A 284 -42.24 -16.73 0.76
C GLY A 284 -42.93 -16.45 -0.59
N ILE A 285 -44.18 -15.97 -0.57
CA ILE A 285 -44.95 -15.68 -1.78
C ILE A 285 -44.88 -14.17 -2.08
N TYR A 286 -44.59 -13.83 -3.33
CA TYR A 286 -44.58 -12.44 -3.79
C TYR A 286 -45.98 -11.89 -4.03
N ILE A 287 -46.23 -10.68 -3.53
CA ILE A 287 -47.46 -9.92 -3.80
C ILE A 287 -47.09 -8.75 -4.71
N ALA A 288 -47.60 -8.78 -5.94
CA ALA A 288 -47.33 -7.75 -6.95
C ALA A 288 -48.34 -6.59 -6.86
N LYS A 289 -47.84 -5.35 -6.80
CA LYS A 289 -48.62 -4.13 -7.06
C LYS A 289 -48.13 -3.50 -8.34
N GLU A 290 -49.07 -3.19 -9.23
CA GLU A 290 -48.75 -2.67 -10.56
C GLU A 290 -49.19 -1.22 -10.70
N LYS A 291 -48.36 -0.43 -11.36
CA LYS A 291 -48.65 0.96 -11.71
C LYS A 291 -48.11 1.25 -13.09
N THR A 292 -48.96 1.77 -13.98
CA THR A 292 -48.53 2.12 -15.34
C THR A 292 -48.47 3.63 -15.50
N LEU A 293 -47.35 4.14 -15.97
CA LEU A 293 -47.15 5.55 -16.31
C LEU A 293 -47.06 5.69 -17.83
N SER A 294 -48.06 6.34 -18.42
CA SER A 294 -48.07 6.63 -19.86
C SER A 294 -47.24 7.88 -20.19
N CYS A 295 -46.52 7.81 -21.29
CA CYS A 295 -45.78 8.93 -21.86
C CYS A 295 -46.73 9.88 -22.63
N PRO A 296 -46.70 11.19 -22.35
CA PRO A 296 -47.52 12.17 -23.05
C PRO A 296 -46.99 12.45 -24.46
N GLY A 297 -47.80 13.14 -25.28
CA GLY A 297 -47.38 13.65 -26.59
C GLY A 297 -47.54 12.68 -27.76
N VAL A 298 -47.97 11.45 -27.51
CA VAL A 298 -48.37 10.47 -28.54
C VAL A 298 -49.77 9.95 -28.26
N SER A 299 -50.54 9.71 -29.33
CA SER A 299 -51.81 8.98 -29.25
C SER A 299 -52.10 8.33 -30.60
N THR A 300 -53.10 7.46 -30.67
CA THR A 300 -53.55 6.86 -31.94
C THR A 300 -53.88 7.91 -33.01
N TYR A 301 -54.37 9.09 -32.60
CA TYR A 301 -54.72 10.20 -33.49
C TYR A 301 -53.62 11.27 -33.59
N GLN A 302 -52.53 11.12 -32.86
CA GLN A 302 -51.34 11.98 -32.90
C GLN A 302 -50.07 11.12 -32.90
N PRO A 303 -49.84 10.31 -33.95
CA PRO A 303 -48.64 9.49 -34.06
C PRO A 303 -47.40 10.35 -34.37
N ILE A 304 -46.24 9.94 -33.84
CA ILE A 304 -44.93 10.55 -34.15
C ILE A 304 -44.11 9.58 -35.01
N SER A 305 -43.63 10.05 -36.16
CA SER A 305 -42.75 9.30 -37.07
C SER A 305 -41.65 10.18 -37.66
N ASP A 306 -40.58 9.56 -38.14
CA ASP A 306 -39.43 10.17 -38.82
C ASP A 306 -38.71 11.27 -38.00
N GLN A 307 -38.97 11.31 -36.69
CA GLN A 307 -38.33 12.17 -35.71
C GLN A 307 -38.27 11.44 -34.37
N ARG A 308 -37.32 11.82 -33.52
CA ARG A 308 -37.11 11.21 -32.21
C ARG A 308 -38.25 11.54 -31.25
N PHE A 309 -38.92 10.51 -30.74
CA PHE A 309 -39.83 10.60 -29.61
C PHE A 309 -39.02 10.56 -28.32
N LYS A 310 -39.29 11.49 -27.41
CA LYS A 310 -38.63 11.58 -26.09
C LYS A 310 -39.68 11.58 -25.00
N CYS A 311 -39.49 10.73 -24.01
CA CYS A 311 -40.33 10.65 -22.83
C CYS A 311 -39.46 10.66 -21.58
N TYR A 312 -39.53 11.78 -20.84
CA TYR A 312 -38.99 11.86 -19.50
C TYR A 312 -40.15 11.86 -18.49
N LYS A 313 -40.09 10.96 -17.52
CA LYS A 313 -41.06 10.87 -16.43
C LYS A 313 -40.33 10.76 -15.11
N LYS A 314 -40.94 11.34 -14.09
CA LYS A 314 -40.44 11.31 -12.72
C LYS A 314 -41.59 10.96 -11.77
N ASP A 315 -41.34 9.98 -10.92
CA ASP A 315 -42.27 9.48 -9.93
C ASP A 315 -41.68 9.80 -8.55
N LYS A 316 -42.35 10.68 -7.78
CA LYS A 316 -41.93 11.06 -6.42
C LYS A 316 -42.75 10.28 -5.39
N TYR A 317 -42.12 9.34 -4.69
CA TYR A 317 -42.77 8.46 -3.69
C TYR A 317 -41.77 8.16 -2.60
N ILE A 318 -42.15 8.23 -1.33
CA ILE A 318 -41.35 7.64 -0.25
C ILE A 318 -41.63 6.14 -0.30
N ILE A 319 -40.70 5.37 -0.89
CA ILE A 319 -40.78 3.91 -0.90
C ILE A 319 -39.73 3.40 0.05
N GLN A 320 -40.20 2.65 1.05
CA GLN A 320 -39.35 1.83 1.89
C GLN A 320 -39.52 0.40 1.42
N PHE A 321 -38.41 -0.21 0.99
CA PHE A 321 -38.35 -1.59 0.55
C PHE A 321 -37.98 -2.48 1.72
N ASP A 322 -38.48 -3.71 1.70
CA ASP A 322 -38.06 -4.77 2.61
C ASP A 322 -37.04 -5.68 1.89
N SER A 323 -36.21 -6.40 2.67
CA SER A 323 -35.26 -7.37 2.10
C SER A 323 -36.03 -8.44 1.32
N GLY A 324 -35.56 -8.76 0.12
CA GLY A 324 -36.18 -9.70 -0.81
C GLY A 324 -37.21 -9.09 -1.77
N ASP A 325 -37.57 -7.81 -1.62
CA ASP A 325 -38.45 -7.11 -2.56
C ASP A 325 -37.82 -7.03 -3.96
N ARG A 326 -38.68 -7.02 -4.99
CA ARG A 326 -38.26 -6.84 -6.39
C ARG A 326 -39.08 -5.74 -7.04
N TYR A 327 -38.43 -4.92 -7.83
CA TYR A 327 -39.05 -3.80 -8.51
C TYR A 327 -38.73 -3.85 -9.99
N LYS A 328 -39.70 -4.32 -10.78
CA LYS A 328 -39.55 -4.58 -12.21
C LYS A 328 -40.15 -3.43 -13.02
N LEU A 329 -39.38 -2.94 -13.98
CA LEU A 329 -39.78 -1.89 -14.90
C LEU A 329 -39.90 -2.49 -16.29
N LYS A 330 -41.10 -2.44 -16.85
CA LYS A 330 -41.40 -2.92 -18.20
C LYS A 330 -41.80 -1.76 -19.09
N TYR A 331 -40.99 -1.48 -20.09
CA TYR A 331 -41.23 -0.44 -21.06
C TYR A 331 -41.92 -1.04 -22.27
N THR A 332 -43.05 -0.44 -22.67
CA THR A 332 -43.79 -0.86 -23.86
C THR A 332 -43.93 0.34 -24.77
N ILE A 333 -43.51 0.20 -26.03
CA ILE A 333 -43.69 1.22 -27.08
C ILE A 333 -44.49 0.58 -28.21
N THR A 334 -45.58 1.23 -28.60
CA THR A 334 -46.51 0.75 -29.62
C THR A 334 -46.52 1.70 -30.82
N THR A 335 -46.29 1.16 -32.01
CA THR A 335 -46.51 1.85 -33.28
C THR A 335 -47.95 1.64 -33.76
N GLY A 336 -48.45 2.49 -34.64
CA GLY A 336 -49.83 2.43 -35.13
C GLY A 336 -50.17 3.69 -35.90
N GLY A 337 -51.44 4.09 -35.88
CA GLY A 337 -51.88 5.38 -36.39
C GLY A 337 -53.34 5.40 -36.78
N TYR A 338 -53.69 6.30 -37.68
CA TYR A 338 -55.07 6.44 -38.17
C TYR A 338 -55.14 6.81 -39.64
N ARG A 339 -56.32 6.57 -40.24
CA ARG A 339 -56.73 7.14 -41.51
C ARG A 339 -58.14 7.72 -41.41
N LYS A 340 -58.36 8.88 -42.02
CA LYS A 340 -59.67 9.55 -42.11
C LYS A 340 -60.31 9.28 -43.46
N LEU A 341 -61.57 8.86 -43.46
CA LEU A 341 -62.31 8.57 -44.68
C LEU A 341 -63.20 9.74 -45.10
N ARG A 342 -63.32 9.93 -46.42
CA ARG A 342 -64.25 10.86 -47.06
C ARG A 342 -65.28 10.10 -47.86
N ASN A 343 -66.55 10.41 -47.63
CA ASN A 343 -67.60 9.97 -48.53
C ASN A 343 -67.48 10.73 -49.85
N THR A 344 -67.14 10.01 -50.92
CA THR A 344 -66.91 10.54 -52.26
C THR A 344 -68.17 11.05 -52.96
N ASN A 345 -69.37 10.69 -52.46
CA ASN A 345 -70.65 11.05 -53.08
C ASN A 345 -71.19 12.40 -52.57
N ASN A 346 -70.93 12.75 -51.31
CA ASN A 346 -71.43 13.98 -50.67
C ASN A 346 -70.33 14.82 -50.01
N TRP A 347 -69.06 14.43 -50.17
CA TRP A 347 -67.87 15.11 -49.62
C TRP A 347 -67.87 15.27 -48.10
N ARG A 348 -68.70 14.50 -47.36
CA ARG A 348 -68.75 14.51 -45.90
C ARG A 348 -67.74 13.53 -45.28
N HIS A 349 -67.31 13.82 -44.05
CA HIS A 349 -66.48 12.91 -43.26
C HIS A 349 -67.25 11.61 -42.99
N SER A 350 -66.63 10.46 -43.28
CA SER A 350 -67.28 9.15 -43.18
C SER A 350 -66.77 8.29 -42.03
N GLY A 351 -65.97 8.87 -41.12
CA GLY A 351 -65.38 8.18 -39.98
C GLY A 351 -63.85 8.07 -40.06
N THR A 352 -63.25 7.70 -38.93
CA THR A 352 -61.81 7.47 -38.77
C THR A 352 -61.58 6.01 -38.43
N GLN A 353 -60.55 5.40 -39.03
CA GLN A 353 -60.14 4.03 -38.76
C GLN A 353 -58.70 4.02 -38.26
N THR A 354 -58.35 3.05 -37.41
CA THR A 354 -57.04 2.97 -36.75
C THR A 354 -56.26 1.79 -37.29
N TYR A 355 -54.93 1.95 -37.36
CA TYR A 355 -54.04 0.86 -37.70
C TYR A 355 -53.71 0.05 -36.44
N SER A 356 -53.86 -1.27 -36.51
CA SER A 356 -53.42 -2.21 -35.49
C SER A 356 -51.90 -2.27 -35.47
N GLY A 357 -51.34 -1.89 -34.33
CA GLY A 357 -49.92 -1.65 -34.11
C GLY A 357 -49.05 -2.86 -33.86
N ILE A 358 -47.73 -2.63 -33.82
CA ILE A 358 -46.73 -3.55 -33.28
C ILE A 358 -46.19 -2.93 -31.99
N SER A 359 -45.97 -3.74 -30.95
CA SER A 359 -45.36 -3.28 -29.70
C SER A 359 -44.01 -3.95 -29.47
N GLU A 360 -43.05 -3.18 -28.97
CA GLU A 360 -41.77 -3.69 -28.47
C GLU A 360 -41.69 -3.48 -26.97
N GLU A 361 -41.04 -4.42 -26.30
CA GLU A 361 -40.92 -4.43 -24.84
C GLU A 361 -39.48 -4.70 -24.39
N ASN A 362 -38.98 -3.82 -23.53
CA ASN A 362 -37.71 -3.98 -22.84
C ASN A 362 -37.94 -3.87 -21.33
N SER A 363 -37.08 -4.51 -20.54
CA SER A 363 -37.26 -4.55 -19.09
C SER A 363 -35.95 -4.41 -18.31
N MET A 364 -36.07 -3.98 -17.06
CA MET A 364 -35.01 -3.96 -16.05
C MET A 364 -35.63 -4.22 -14.67
N GLU A 365 -34.82 -4.64 -13.73
CA GLU A 365 -35.23 -5.05 -12.40
C GLU A 365 -34.25 -4.51 -11.34
N PHE A 366 -34.81 -4.05 -10.23
CA PHE A 366 -34.06 -3.69 -9.03
C PHE A 366 -34.45 -4.68 -7.93
N TRP A 367 -33.47 -5.37 -7.37
CA TRP A 367 -33.67 -6.36 -6.32
C TRP A 367 -33.04 -5.85 -5.03
N PHE A 368 -33.78 -5.95 -3.94
CA PHE A 368 -33.40 -5.40 -2.65
C PHE A 368 -33.00 -6.53 -1.73
N ASP A 369 -31.80 -6.42 -1.16
CA ASP A 369 -31.29 -7.41 -0.21
C ASP A 369 -30.44 -6.71 0.85
N TYR A 370 -30.90 -6.80 2.10
CA TYR A 370 -30.25 -6.20 3.27
C TYR A 370 -29.62 -7.25 4.17
N ASP A 371 -29.79 -8.53 3.83
CA ASP A 371 -29.33 -9.62 4.64
C ASP A 371 -27.83 -9.82 4.36
N GLU A 372 -27.02 -9.84 5.42
CA GLU A 372 -25.60 -10.13 5.27
C GLU A 372 -25.40 -11.61 4.95
N PRO A 373 -24.36 -11.97 4.17
CA PRO A 373 -23.95 -13.36 4.01
C PRO A 373 -23.90 -14.11 5.34
N ASN A 374 -24.49 -15.30 5.38
CA ASN A 374 -24.55 -16.12 6.58
C ASN A 374 -23.61 -17.33 6.46
N HIS A 375 -23.01 -17.73 7.58
CA HIS A 375 -22.28 -18.98 7.67
C HIS A 375 -23.12 -20.01 8.44
N CYS A 376 -23.07 -21.28 8.03
CA CYS A 376 -23.85 -22.36 8.65
C CYS A 376 -23.64 -22.52 10.18
N THR A 377 -22.58 -21.94 10.76
CA THR A 377 -22.29 -21.98 12.20
C THR A 377 -23.25 -21.11 13.01
N GLU A 378 -23.85 -20.08 12.41
CA GLU A 378 -24.81 -19.23 13.13
C GLU A 378 -26.11 -19.99 13.43
N ASP A 379 -26.50 -20.88 12.51
CA ASP A 379 -27.73 -21.68 12.59
C ASP A 379 -27.45 -23.14 12.99
N TYR A 380 -26.22 -23.48 13.40
CA TYR A 380 -25.78 -24.84 13.76
C TYR A 380 -26.07 -25.92 12.71
N SER A 381 -26.04 -25.53 11.43
CA SER A 381 -26.38 -26.38 10.29
C SER A 381 -25.16 -26.92 9.54
N CYS A 382 -23.94 -26.60 9.99
CA CYS A 382 -22.71 -27.03 9.33
C CYS A 382 -22.51 -28.54 9.33
N THR A 383 -21.99 -29.05 8.22
CA THR A 383 -21.30 -30.33 8.16
C THR A 383 -19.90 -30.22 8.80
N SER A 384 -19.27 -31.36 9.12
CA SER A 384 -18.00 -31.40 9.87
C SER A 384 -16.82 -30.68 9.20
N ASN A 385 -16.92 -30.34 7.91
CA ASN A 385 -15.84 -29.76 7.11
C ASN A 385 -16.11 -28.29 6.72
N GLU A 386 -17.19 -27.69 7.25
CA GLU A 386 -17.56 -26.31 6.96
C GLU A 386 -17.06 -25.35 8.04
N ILE A 387 -16.12 -24.49 7.66
CA ILE A 387 -15.43 -23.58 8.59
C ILE A 387 -15.41 -22.18 7.97
N PRO A 388 -15.77 -21.13 8.74
CA PRO A 388 -15.83 -19.76 8.22
C PRO A 388 -14.49 -19.32 7.61
N LEU A 389 -13.39 -19.58 8.31
CA LEU A 389 -12.01 -19.40 7.85
C LEU A 389 -11.10 -20.34 8.65
N GLN A 390 -10.26 -21.09 7.95
CA GLN A 390 -9.27 -22.00 8.53
C GLN A 390 -7.90 -21.72 7.92
N LEU A 391 -6.86 -21.71 8.76
CA LEU A 391 -5.47 -21.76 8.31
C LEU A 391 -4.97 -23.20 8.43
N GLN A 392 -4.10 -23.62 7.52
CA GLN A 392 -3.49 -24.96 7.57
C GLN A 392 -2.72 -25.16 8.89
N GLU A 393 -1.94 -24.15 9.27
CA GLU A 393 -1.18 -24.05 10.52
C GLU A 393 -1.19 -22.59 10.96
N ASP A 394 -1.36 -22.35 12.26
CA ASP A 394 -1.33 -21.02 12.89
C ASP A 394 0.05 -20.68 13.49
N ILE A 395 0.99 -21.62 13.45
CA ILE A 395 2.43 -21.45 13.71
C ILE A 395 3.16 -22.16 12.58
N THR A 396 3.79 -21.43 11.66
CA THR A 396 4.31 -22.06 10.43
C THR A 396 5.53 -21.38 9.83
N LYS A 397 6.40 -22.19 9.20
CA LYS A 397 7.51 -21.72 8.34
C LYS A 397 7.13 -21.68 6.86
N LEU A 398 5.92 -22.16 6.53
CA LEU A 398 5.40 -22.30 5.17
C LEU A 398 4.51 -21.10 4.80
N PRO A 399 4.19 -20.90 3.51
CA PRO A 399 3.26 -19.86 3.09
C PRO A 399 1.87 -20.03 3.72
N ILE A 400 1.27 -18.89 4.09
CA ILE A 400 -0.07 -18.79 4.66
C ILE A 400 -1.09 -19.28 3.63
N SER A 401 -1.83 -20.32 3.99
CA SER A 401 -2.76 -21.04 3.11
C SER A 401 -4.16 -21.09 3.72
N PRO A 402 -4.98 -20.03 3.54
CA PRO A 402 -6.34 -19.96 4.07
C PRO A 402 -7.33 -20.81 3.27
N LYS A 403 -8.32 -21.39 3.95
CA LYS A 403 -9.46 -22.12 3.36
C LYS A 403 -10.75 -21.70 4.04
N TRP A 404 -11.85 -21.76 3.31
CA TRP A 404 -13.19 -21.45 3.82
C TRP A 404 -14.26 -22.20 3.04
N SER A 405 -15.40 -22.42 3.68
CA SER A 405 -16.58 -23.10 3.14
C SER A 405 -17.82 -22.68 3.94
N GLY A 406 -19.00 -23.20 3.65
CA GLY A 406 -20.20 -23.00 4.49
C GLY A 406 -20.87 -21.61 4.45
N TRP A 407 -20.35 -20.68 3.64
CA TRP A 407 -20.94 -19.35 3.42
C TRP A 407 -22.05 -19.39 2.38
N VAL A 408 -23.21 -18.83 2.72
CA VAL A 408 -24.39 -18.75 1.87
C VAL A 408 -25.06 -17.40 2.05
N ASP A 409 -25.64 -16.90 0.96
CA ASP A 409 -26.62 -15.83 1.02
C ASP A 409 -27.88 -16.30 0.30
N LYS A 410 -29.06 -16.08 0.92
CA LYS A 410 -30.33 -16.66 0.45
C LYS A 410 -30.95 -15.87 -0.69
N LEU A 411 -30.64 -14.58 -0.82
CA LEU A 411 -31.30 -13.66 -1.73
C LEU A 411 -30.36 -13.29 -2.88
N ALA A 412 -29.36 -12.45 -2.66
CA ALA A 412 -28.36 -12.04 -3.63
C ALA A 412 -27.42 -13.20 -4.03
N GLY A 413 -27.15 -14.10 -3.10
CA GLY A 413 -26.08 -15.08 -3.23
C GLY A 413 -24.69 -14.43 -3.16
N ILE A 414 -23.67 -15.24 -2.94
CA ILE A 414 -22.29 -14.74 -2.83
C ILE A 414 -21.80 -14.22 -4.18
N GLU A 415 -21.26 -13.00 -4.23
CA GLU A 415 -20.61 -12.43 -5.41
C GLU A 415 -19.13 -12.81 -5.43
N LYS A 416 -18.43 -12.57 -4.31
CA LYS A 416 -16.99 -12.75 -4.21
C LYS A 416 -16.52 -12.88 -2.76
N TYR A 417 -15.30 -13.39 -2.63
CA TYR A 417 -14.52 -13.36 -1.39
C TYR A 417 -13.32 -12.43 -1.57
N VAL A 418 -12.94 -11.68 -0.55
CA VAL A 418 -11.70 -10.90 -0.52
C VAL A 418 -10.87 -11.35 0.67
N ILE A 419 -9.66 -11.86 0.42
CA ILE A 419 -8.69 -12.20 1.47
C ILE A 419 -7.77 -11.00 1.67
N GLU A 420 -7.56 -10.63 2.94
CA GLU A 420 -6.59 -9.63 3.37
C GLU A 420 -5.62 -10.27 4.36
N VAL A 421 -4.32 -10.01 4.21
CA VAL A 421 -3.29 -10.39 5.19
C VAL A 421 -2.60 -9.15 5.69
N TRP A 422 -2.60 -8.98 7.01
CA TRP A 422 -2.04 -7.83 7.72
C TRP A 422 -0.90 -8.27 8.61
N LYS A 423 0.30 -7.69 8.44
CA LYS A 423 1.34 -7.80 9.47
C LYS A 423 0.92 -6.98 10.69
N MET A 424 0.89 -7.63 11.85
CA MET A 424 0.44 -7.03 13.10
C MET A 424 1.50 -6.05 13.64
N GLU A 425 1.05 -4.99 14.31
CA GLU A 425 1.87 -4.05 15.05
C GLU A 425 1.57 -4.14 16.54
N TYR A 426 2.58 -3.89 17.38
CA TYR A 426 2.35 -3.72 18.81
C TYR A 426 1.71 -2.35 19.06
N SER A 427 0.67 -2.33 19.87
CA SER A 427 -0.12 -1.12 20.09
C SER A 427 0.69 -0.05 20.85
N VAL A 428 0.45 1.22 20.54
CA VAL A 428 1.19 2.37 21.13
C VAL A 428 0.95 2.52 22.63
N ASP A 429 -0.19 2.02 23.12
CA ASP A 429 -0.55 1.94 24.55
C ASP A 429 0.05 0.70 25.24
N TYR A 430 0.86 -0.09 24.54
CA TYR A 430 1.55 -1.29 25.02
C TYR A 430 0.64 -2.40 25.57
N THR A 431 -0.61 -2.48 25.08
CA THR A 431 -1.63 -3.41 25.58
C THR A 431 -1.71 -4.73 24.79
N GLY A 432 -1.22 -4.75 23.54
CA GLY A 432 -1.16 -5.98 22.74
C GLY A 432 -0.91 -5.74 21.25
N LEU A 433 -0.89 -6.82 20.49
CA LEU A 433 -0.81 -6.78 19.03
C LEU A 433 -2.16 -6.41 18.41
N ARG A 434 -2.12 -5.65 17.31
CA ARG A 434 -3.31 -5.28 16.51
C ARG A 434 -2.94 -5.07 15.05
N GLU A 435 -3.95 -5.03 14.17
CA GLU A 435 -3.75 -4.59 12.80
C GLU A 435 -3.33 -3.10 12.76
N PRO A 436 -2.54 -2.67 11.75
CA PRO A 436 -2.10 -1.28 11.63
C PRO A 436 -3.23 -0.26 11.69
N HIS A 437 -3.10 0.75 12.55
CA HIS A 437 -4.12 1.78 12.78
C HIS A 437 -3.82 3.10 12.04
N ILE A 438 -4.84 3.90 11.73
CA ILE A 438 -4.65 5.16 10.99
C ILE A 438 -3.78 6.19 11.76
N THR A 439 -3.74 6.07 13.09
CA THR A 439 -2.93 6.95 13.95
C THR A 439 -1.44 6.59 13.94
N THR A 440 -1.10 5.34 13.61
CA THR A 440 0.30 4.87 13.52
C THR A 440 0.80 4.93 12.08
N LYS A 441 -0.07 4.61 11.11
CA LYS A 441 0.24 4.63 9.68
C LYS A 441 -0.91 5.28 8.91
N PHE A 442 -0.63 6.37 8.20
CA PHE A 442 -1.64 7.02 7.37
C PHE A 442 -2.05 6.09 6.22
N ASN A 443 -3.35 5.79 6.11
CA ASN A 443 -3.94 4.89 5.11
C ASN A 443 -3.25 3.51 5.01
N PRO A 444 -3.32 2.69 6.07
CA PRO A 444 -2.65 1.39 6.09
C PRO A 444 -3.28 0.46 5.05
N VAL A 445 -2.43 -0.24 4.29
CA VAL A 445 -2.81 -1.21 3.24
C VAL A 445 -2.38 -2.61 3.70
N PRO A 446 -3.16 -3.68 3.42
CA PRO A 446 -2.73 -5.03 3.75
C PRO A 446 -1.47 -5.40 2.96
N ASP A 447 -0.67 -6.31 3.50
CA ASP A 447 0.51 -6.84 2.82
C ASP A 447 0.12 -7.70 1.62
N TYR A 448 -1.06 -8.31 1.69
CA TYR A 448 -1.65 -9.09 0.60
C TYR A 448 -3.16 -8.88 0.54
N ILE A 449 -3.68 -8.66 -0.67
CA ILE A 449 -5.12 -8.61 -0.95
C ILE A 449 -5.45 -9.36 -2.23
N LYS A 450 -6.48 -10.21 -2.21
CA LYS A 450 -6.90 -10.97 -3.40
C LYS A 450 -8.41 -11.21 -3.41
N GLU A 451 -9.03 -10.91 -4.55
CA GLU A 451 -10.41 -11.31 -4.83
C GLU A 451 -10.47 -12.74 -5.37
N VAL A 452 -11.45 -13.51 -4.90
CA VAL A 452 -11.70 -14.92 -5.25
C VAL A 452 -13.19 -15.08 -5.57
N LEU A 453 -13.49 -15.67 -6.73
CA LEU A 453 -14.87 -15.93 -7.15
C LEU A 453 -15.41 -17.23 -6.53
N PRO A 454 -16.73 -17.35 -6.29
CA PRO A 454 -17.38 -18.55 -5.73
C PRO A 454 -17.49 -19.69 -6.77
N GLU A 455 -16.36 -20.16 -7.29
CA GLU A 455 -16.27 -21.31 -8.20
C GLU A 455 -16.49 -22.65 -7.46
N ASN A 456 -16.84 -23.72 -8.17
CA ASN A 456 -16.91 -25.07 -7.63
C ASN A 456 -15.92 -26.01 -8.35
N PRO A 457 -14.82 -26.47 -7.73
CA PRO A 457 -14.37 -26.12 -6.37
C PRO A 457 -13.73 -24.73 -6.29
N ILE A 458 -13.79 -24.10 -5.10
CA ILE A 458 -13.14 -22.80 -4.85
C ILE A 458 -11.62 -22.97 -4.95
N LYS A 459 -10.96 -22.06 -5.67
CA LYS A 459 -9.49 -22.01 -5.76
C LYS A 459 -8.94 -21.09 -4.67
N PHE A 460 -8.40 -21.70 -3.61
CA PHE A 460 -7.84 -20.95 -2.48
C PHE A 460 -6.46 -20.36 -2.80
N PRO A 461 -6.23 -19.07 -2.51
CA PRO A 461 -4.93 -18.42 -2.69
C PRO A 461 -3.95 -18.80 -1.58
N THR A 462 -2.65 -18.62 -1.85
CA THR A 462 -1.58 -18.75 -0.86
C THR A 462 -0.74 -17.49 -0.85
N TYR A 463 -0.22 -17.11 0.31
CA TYR A 463 0.63 -15.93 0.47
C TYR A 463 1.91 -16.27 1.22
N GLN A 464 3.06 -15.87 0.67
CA GLN A 464 4.37 -15.99 1.32
C GLN A 464 4.73 -14.65 1.96
N PRO A 465 4.77 -14.55 3.31
CA PRO A 465 5.21 -13.34 3.97
C PRO A 465 6.69 -13.04 3.70
N THR A 466 7.04 -11.75 3.64
CA THR A 466 8.41 -11.30 3.36
C THR A 466 9.33 -11.37 4.56
N ASP A 467 8.78 -11.19 5.77
CA ASP A 467 9.53 -11.18 7.03
C ASP A 467 8.84 -12.08 8.06
N PRO A 468 9.56 -12.53 9.09
CA PRO A 468 8.95 -13.08 10.29
C PRO A 468 7.99 -12.07 10.94
N GLY A 469 6.87 -12.57 11.46
CA GLY A 469 5.85 -11.74 12.06
C GLY A 469 4.62 -12.51 12.54
N VAL A 470 3.79 -11.81 13.31
CA VAL A 470 2.39 -12.23 13.52
C VAL A 470 1.54 -11.57 12.46
N TYR A 471 0.69 -12.35 11.81
CA TYR A 471 -0.19 -11.89 10.75
C TYR A 471 -1.65 -12.14 11.12
N SER A 472 -2.51 -11.17 10.78
CA SER A 472 -3.96 -11.29 10.82
C SER A 472 -4.46 -11.54 9.40
N VAL A 473 -5.16 -12.66 9.23
CA VAL A 473 -5.77 -13.09 7.97
C VAL A 473 -7.27 -12.85 8.09
N ILE A 474 -7.81 -11.99 7.25
CA ILE A 474 -9.22 -11.62 7.27
C ILE A 474 -9.84 -12.00 5.93
N ILE A 475 -10.95 -12.71 5.96
CA ILE A 475 -11.83 -12.83 4.78
C ILE A 475 -12.97 -11.83 4.88
N GLU A 476 -13.31 -11.25 3.75
CA GLU A 476 -14.58 -10.60 3.48
C GLU A 476 -15.39 -11.48 2.55
N VAL A 477 -16.61 -11.79 2.94
CA VAL A 477 -17.59 -12.50 2.14
C VAL A 477 -18.62 -11.47 1.70
N ASN A 478 -18.69 -11.22 0.39
CA ASN A 478 -19.49 -10.15 -0.19
C ASN A 478 -20.57 -10.75 -1.11
N ASP A 479 -21.82 -10.35 -0.91
CA ASP A 479 -22.92 -10.70 -1.80
C ASP A 479 -23.05 -9.71 -2.98
N ARG A 480 -24.00 -9.99 -3.89
CA ARG A 480 -24.25 -9.12 -5.06
C ARG A 480 -24.90 -7.78 -4.72
N ALA A 481 -25.54 -7.67 -3.55
CA ALA A 481 -26.14 -6.42 -3.06
C ALA A 481 -25.13 -5.54 -2.31
N ASN A 482 -23.89 -6.01 -2.19
CA ASN A 482 -22.78 -5.40 -1.48
C ASN A 482 -22.96 -5.37 0.05
N ASN A 483 -23.62 -6.38 0.61
CA ASN A 483 -23.51 -6.71 2.03
C ASN A 483 -22.26 -7.58 2.24
N SER A 484 -21.54 -7.30 3.33
CA SER A 484 -20.27 -7.95 3.61
C SER A 484 -20.25 -8.51 5.02
N ARG A 485 -19.69 -9.72 5.16
CA ARG A 485 -19.39 -10.32 6.45
C ARG A 485 -17.95 -10.77 6.55
N TYR A 486 -17.41 -10.83 7.76
CA TYR A 486 -15.97 -10.96 7.97
C TYR A 486 -15.63 -12.06 8.98
N ALA A 487 -14.53 -12.77 8.73
CA ALA A 487 -13.91 -13.70 9.66
C ALA A 487 -12.40 -13.47 9.72
N ARG A 488 -11.78 -13.72 10.88
CA ARG A 488 -10.37 -13.44 11.15
C ARG A 488 -9.67 -14.64 11.78
N ARG A 489 -8.43 -14.89 11.35
CA ARG A 489 -7.50 -15.86 11.95
C ARG A 489 -6.11 -15.27 12.12
N PHE A 490 -5.34 -15.75 13.07
CA PHE A 490 -3.97 -15.32 13.31
C PHE A 490 -2.96 -16.40 12.94
N VAL A 491 -1.77 -15.98 12.53
CA VAL A 491 -0.65 -16.89 12.26
C VAL A 491 0.66 -16.27 12.67
N ILE A 492 1.49 -17.04 13.37
CA ILE A 492 2.91 -16.74 13.55
C ILE A 492 3.63 -17.35 12.35
N TYR A 493 4.25 -16.50 11.54
CA TYR A 493 5.11 -16.91 10.45
C TYR A 493 6.55 -16.55 10.78
N ASP A 494 7.45 -17.53 10.67
CA ASP A 494 8.88 -17.31 10.84
C ASP A 494 9.69 -18.48 10.29
N ASN A 495 10.44 -18.20 9.23
CA ASN A 495 11.30 -19.18 8.57
C ASN A 495 12.80 -18.91 8.75
N THR A 496 13.19 -17.87 9.50
CA THR A 496 14.59 -17.41 9.54
C THR A 496 15.15 -17.21 10.93
N SER A 497 14.33 -17.00 11.97
CA SER A 497 14.88 -16.71 13.29
C SER A 497 15.52 -17.94 13.97
N GLU A 498 16.39 -17.65 14.93
CA GLU A 498 17.05 -18.62 15.78
C GLU A 498 17.08 -18.14 17.24
N ILE A 499 17.29 -19.07 18.16
CA ILE A 499 17.51 -18.76 19.57
C ILE A 499 19.00 -18.47 19.77
N ILE A 500 19.31 -17.33 20.38
CA ILE A 500 20.66 -16.92 20.73
C ILE A 500 20.89 -17.04 22.24
N THR A 501 22.16 -17.08 22.62
CA THR A 501 22.62 -17.13 24.02
C THR A 501 23.26 -15.80 24.42
N SER A 502 22.95 -15.30 25.61
CA SER A 502 23.50 -14.04 26.13
C SER A 502 24.92 -14.21 26.65
N GLU A 503 25.83 -13.34 26.21
CA GLU A 503 27.20 -13.28 26.76
C GLU A 503 27.26 -12.64 28.16
N ILE A 504 26.27 -11.80 28.49
CA ILE A 504 26.20 -11.09 29.78
C ILE A 504 25.54 -11.97 30.84
N HIS A 505 24.47 -12.68 30.46
CA HIS A 505 23.75 -13.58 31.35
C HIS A 505 24.22 -15.01 31.12
N ARG A 506 25.10 -15.50 31.99
CA ARG A 506 25.69 -16.84 31.85
C ARG A 506 24.77 -17.95 32.37
N LEU A 507 24.96 -19.15 31.86
CA LEU A 507 24.44 -20.40 32.41
C LEU A 507 25.43 -20.94 33.46
N TYR A 508 24.99 -21.14 34.70
CA TYR A 508 25.88 -21.55 35.80
C TYR A 508 25.16 -22.34 36.90
N ALA A 509 25.93 -23.07 37.71
CA ALA A 509 25.43 -23.75 38.89
C ALA A 509 25.33 -22.79 40.08
N ALA A 510 24.11 -22.38 40.45
CA ALA A 510 23.86 -21.50 41.59
C ALA A 510 24.24 -22.13 42.95
N SER A 511 24.39 -23.45 43.01
CA SER A 511 24.90 -24.16 44.19
C SER A 511 26.43 -24.05 44.36
N ALA A 512 27.17 -23.72 43.31
CA ALA A 512 28.64 -23.62 43.34
C ALA A 512 29.10 -22.31 44.01
N SER A 513 30.36 -22.28 44.47
CA SER A 513 30.95 -21.15 45.21
C SER A 513 31.05 -19.90 44.33
N ASN A 514 30.56 -18.76 44.82
CA ASN A 514 30.67 -17.48 44.13
C ASN A 514 32.14 -17.02 43.98
N GLU A 515 32.98 -17.33 44.97
CA GLU A 515 34.41 -17.00 44.99
C GLU A 515 35.15 -17.67 43.82
N SER A 516 34.73 -18.89 43.44
CA SER A 516 35.22 -19.62 42.27
C SER A 516 34.55 -19.21 40.95
N HIS A 517 33.78 -18.12 40.95
CA HIS A 517 32.88 -17.75 39.86
C HIS A 517 31.92 -18.88 39.48
N PHE A 518 31.42 -19.63 40.48
CA PHE A 518 30.48 -20.74 40.39
C PHE A 518 30.93 -21.90 39.49
N SER A 519 32.23 -22.11 39.38
CA SER A 519 32.81 -23.25 38.66
C SER A 519 33.11 -24.44 39.59
N TRP A 520 33.27 -24.19 40.90
CA TRP A 520 33.62 -25.20 41.88
C TRP A 520 32.58 -25.35 43.00
N MET A 521 32.29 -26.60 43.34
CA MET A 521 31.52 -27.01 44.51
C MET A 521 32.47 -27.39 45.64
N THR A 522 32.43 -26.62 46.74
CA THR A 522 33.27 -26.86 47.93
C THR A 522 32.56 -27.63 49.03
N LYS A 523 31.25 -27.83 48.90
CA LYS A 523 30.42 -28.61 49.83
C LYS A 523 29.56 -29.57 49.03
N PHE A 524 29.73 -30.86 49.28
CA PHE A 524 28.93 -31.88 48.62
C PHE A 524 27.45 -31.75 48.93
N SER A 525 26.65 -31.75 47.87
CA SER A 525 25.20 -31.76 47.92
C SER A 525 24.70 -32.75 46.88
N SER A 526 23.73 -33.59 47.25
CA SER A 526 23.03 -34.45 46.29
C SER A 526 22.09 -33.66 45.36
N HIS A 527 21.92 -32.37 45.62
CA HIS A 527 21.06 -31.47 44.87
C HIS A 527 21.86 -30.28 44.34
N ILE A 528 21.88 -30.11 43.02
CA ILE A 528 22.58 -29.01 42.36
C ILE A 528 21.56 -28.15 41.62
N ASN A 529 21.50 -26.88 42.00
CA ASN A 529 20.65 -25.91 41.33
C ASN A 529 21.44 -25.22 40.20
N VAL A 530 20.93 -25.29 38.98
CA VAL A 530 21.49 -24.60 37.80
C VAL A 530 20.52 -23.51 37.38
N SER A 531 21.07 -22.34 37.06
CA SER A 531 20.34 -21.16 36.65
C SER A 531 20.82 -20.68 35.28
N TRP A 532 19.88 -20.23 34.45
CA TRP A 532 20.12 -19.66 33.12
C TRP A 532 19.19 -18.47 32.86
N THR A 533 18.89 -17.71 33.93
CA THR A 533 18.04 -16.51 33.86
C THR A 533 18.53 -15.54 32.78
N ASN A 534 17.65 -15.21 31.83
CA ASN A 534 17.92 -14.35 30.67
C ASN A 534 19.03 -14.84 29.72
N HIS A 535 19.42 -16.11 29.81
CA HIS A 535 20.49 -16.64 28.97
C HIS A 535 20.02 -16.96 27.55
N PHE A 536 18.85 -17.59 27.39
CA PHE A 536 18.30 -17.94 26.07
C PHE A 536 17.25 -16.92 25.63
N VAL A 537 17.36 -16.42 24.39
CA VAL A 537 16.39 -15.46 23.84
C VAL A 537 16.19 -15.69 22.33
N ASN A 538 14.94 -15.60 21.87
CA ASN A 538 14.67 -15.37 20.45
C ASN A 538 14.44 -13.86 20.24
N ASP A 539 15.49 -13.17 19.80
CA ASP A 539 15.51 -11.70 19.69
C ASP A 539 14.48 -11.16 18.69
N VAL A 540 14.22 -11.89 17.60
CA VAL A 540 13.22 -11.51 16.59
C VAL A 540 11.81 -11.55 17.18
N HIS A 541 11.49 -12.61 17.93
CA HIS A 541 10.18 -12.78 18.56
C HIS A 541 9.95 -11.78 19.70
N GLU A 542 10.99 -11.51 20.50
CA GLU A 542 10.93 -10.52 21.58
C GLU A 542 10.67 -9.12 21.04
N LYS A 543 11.47 -8.65 20.08
CA LYS A 543 11.30 -7.32 19.46
C LYS A 543 9.99 -7.21 18.70
N GLY A 544 9.52 -8.29 18.09
CA GLY A 544 8.27 -8.35 17.35
C GLY A 544 7.03 -8.62 18.23
N HIS A 545 7.22 -8.89 19.52
CA HIS A 545 6.17 -9.26 20.47
C HIS A 545 5.29 -10.44 20.01
N PHE A 546 5.86 -11.46 19.37
CA PHE A 546 5.07 -12.49 18.65
C PHE A 546 4.06 -13.22 19.55
N LEU A 547 4.43 -13.41 20.81
CA LEU A 547 3.68 -14.17 21.80
C LEU A 547 2.76 -13.31 22.68
N ALA A 548 2.67 -12.00 22.41
CA ALA A 548 1.82 -11.09 23.18
C ALA A 548 0.32 -11.36 22.97
N LYS A 549 -0.52 -10.74 23.80
CA LYS A 549 -1.98 -10.76 23.62
C LYS A 549 -2.33 -10.05 22.30
N ILE A 550 -3.33 -10.54 21.57
CA ILE A 550 -3.91 -9.85 20.41
C ILE A 550 -5.21 -9.16 20.82
N LEU A 551 -5.39 -7.93 20.37
CA LEU A 551 -6.55 -7.10 20.68
C LEU A 551 -7.75 -7.43 19.77
N ASP A 552 -8.94 -7.05 20.23
CA ASP A 552 -10.15 -7.15 19.41
C ASP A 552 -10.04 -6.26 18.17
N TYR A 553 -10.69 -6.66 17.08
CA TYR A 553 -10.66 -5.89 15.84
C TYR A 553 -11.32 -4.53 16.02
N THR A 554 -10.56 -3.45 15.85
CA THR A 554 -11.09 -2.08 15.90
C THR A 554 -11.65 -1.70 14.52
N PRO A 555 -12.96 -1.37 14.42
CA PRO A 555 -13.54 -0.95 13.16
C PRO A 555 -12.87 0.29 12.57
N ARG A 556 -12.44 0.18 11.32
CA ARG A 556 -11.78 1.28 10.61
C ARG A 556 -12.85 2.28 10.13
N LEU A 557 -12.56 3.58 10.27
CA LEU A 557 -13.45 4.72 9.93
C LEU A 557 -14.60 5.01 10.93
N SER A 558 -14.57 4.45 12.14
CA SER A 558 -15.45 4.91 13.22
C SER A 558 -15.03 6.32 13.67
N ASP A 559 -15.69 7.35 13.15
CA ASP A 559 -15.51 8.75 13.51
C ASP A 559 -16.36 9.17 14.73
N GLY A 560 -16.89 8.21 15.49
CA GLY A 560 -17.80 8.46 16.62
C GLY A 560 -19.20 8.95 16.21
N LEU A 561 -19.47 9.07 14.91
CA LEU A 561 -20.75 9.53 14.35
C LEU A 561 -21.58 8.37 13.79
N ASN A 562 -21.90 7.33 14.58
CA ASN A 562 -22.90 6.29 14.27
C ASN A 562 -23.07 5.97 12.76
N ARG A 563 -21.97 5.76 12.04
CA ARG A 563 -22.03 5.28 10.64
C ARG A 563 -22.15 3.77 10.72
N VAL A 564 -23.09 3.20 9.99
CA VAL A 564 -23.41 1.76 10.04
C VAL A 564 -22.44 0.94 9.16
N ASP A 565 -21.58 1.62 8.37
CA ASP A 565 -20.79 1.02 7.29
C ASP A 565 -19.32 0.76 7.69
N TYR A 566 -19.07 0.19 8.87
CA TYR A 566 -17.71 -0.17 9.30
C TYR A 566 -17.47 -1.67 9.26
N LYS A 567 -16.29 -2.08 8.81
CA LYS A 567 -15.82 -3.47 8.89
C LYS A 567 -15.88 -3.92 10.35
N ARG A 568 -16.68 -4.96 10.63
CA ARG A 568 -16.87 -5.53 11.97
C ARG A 568 -16.72 -7.04 11.87
N ILE A 569 -15.99 -7.62 12.82
CA ILE A 569 -15.78 -9.07 12.90
C ILE A 569 -16.60 -9.58 14.09
N PRO A 570 -17.68 -10.36 13.87
CA PRO A 570 -18.42 -11.00 14.95
C PRO A 570 -17.52 -11.89 15.80
N ASN A 571 -17.73 -11.95 17.11
CA ASN A 571 -16.85 -12.73 17.99
C ASN A 571 -16.81 -14.23 17.64
N ILE A 572 -17.91 -14.77 17.10
CA ILE A 572 -17.99 -16.16 16.61
C ILE A 572 -17.13 -16.43 15.37
N PHE A 573 -16.75 -15.38 14.64
CA PHE A 573 -15.90 -15.44 13.45
C PHE A 573 -14.50 -14.86 13.68
N ASP A 574 -14.25 -14.37 14.90
CA ASP A 574 -12.92 -13.99 15.35
C ASP A 574 -12.16 -15.23 15.84
N ASP A 575 -10.86 -15.07 16.04
CA ASP A 575 -9.99 -16.20 16.39
C ASP A 575 -9.89 -16.41 17.90
N ASN A 576 -10.53 -17.47 18.39
CA ASN A 576 -10.54 -17.82 19.81
C ASN A 576 -10.02 -19.24 20.05
N GLU A 577 -9.47 -19.91 19.03
CA GLU A 577 -9.09 -21.32 19.07
C GLU A 577 -7.68 -21.51 18.45
N GLY A 578 -7.12 -22.72 18.52
CA GLY A 578 -5.77 -23.00 18.01
C GLY A 578 -4.65 -22.65 19.00
N PHE A 579 -3.41 -22.86 18.54
CA PHE A 579 -2.19 -22.52 19.28
C PHE A 579 -1.94 -21.02 19.28
N ARG A 580 -2.29 -20.31 18.20
CA ARG A 580 -2.24 -18.85 18.13
C ARG A 580 -3.64 -18.24 18.06
N ASN A 581 -4.17 -17.89 19.24
CA ASN A 581 -5.41 -17.13 19.39
C ASN A 581 -5.14 -15.74 20.01
N LYS A 582 -6.21 -15.04 20.44
CA LYS A 582 -6.12 -13.72 21.10
C LYS A 582 -5.34 -13.69 22.41
N THR A 583 -5.18 -14.81 23.10
CA THR A 583 -4.50 -14.86 24.39
C THR A 583 -2.98 -14.75 24.23
N ALA A 584 -2.31 -14.20 25.25
CA ALA A 584 -0.86 -14.20 25.27
C ALA A 584 -0.34 -15.63 25.50
N ILE A 585 0.70 -16.01 24.76
CA ILE A 585 1.36 -17.31 24.93
C ILE A 585 2.41 -17.15 26.03
N LYS A 586 2.31 -17.95 27.09
CA LYS A 586 3.26 -17.93 28.21
C LYS A 586 4.66 -18.28 27.71
N ASN A 587 5.61 -17.39 27.94
CA ASN A 587 6.99 -17.52 27.51
C ASN A 587 7.94 -16.81 28.49
N ILE A 588 9.24 -17.05 28.35
CA ILE A 588 10.30 -16.26 28.97
C ILE A 588 11.30 -15.94 27.87
N ASN A 589 11.50 -14.65 27.56
CA ASN A 589 12.38 -14.21 26.46
C ASN A 589 12.08 -14.94 25.13
N SER A 590 10.78 -15.14 24.84
CA SER A 590 10.24 -15.84 23.67
C SER A 590 10.56 -17.34 23.60
N ILE A 591 11.05 -17.90 24.71
CA ILE A 591 11.19 -19.34 24.90
C ILE A 591 9.94 -19.88 25.57
N VAL A 592 9.35 -20.92 24.99
CA VAL A 592 8.10 -21.53 25.48
C VAL A 592 8.34 -22.82 26.24
N ARG A 593 9.53 -23.42 26.11
CA ARG A 593 9.88 -24.69 26.75
C ARG A 593 11.38 -24.83 26.95
N PHE A 594 11.77 -25.36 28.10
CA PHE A 594 13.14 -25.80 28.38
C PHE A 594 13.17 -27.30 28.65
N GLU A 595 14.27 -27.94 28.26
CA GLU A 595 14.64 -29.28 28.69
C GLU A 595 16.03 -29.24 29.33
N THR A 596 16.29 -30.15 30.26
CA THR A 596 17.57 -30.28 30.94
C THR A 596 18.11 -31.69 30.83
N ARG A 597 19.44 -31.81 30.92
CA ARG A 597 20.14 -33.08 31.07
C ARG A 597 21.41 -32.87 31.87
N HIS A 598 21.88 -33.90 32.56
CA HIS A 598 23.18 -33.90 33.23
C HIS A 598 23.92 -35.21 32.97
N GLY A 599 25.24 -35.21 33.16
CA GLY A 599 26.10 -36.37 32.89
C GLY A 599 27.58 -36.03 33.00
N LYS A 600 28.43 -37.02 32.69
CA LYS A 600 29.88 -36.83 32.62
C LYS A 600 30.24 -35.80 31.55
N VAL A 601 31.33 -35.07 31.79
CA VAL A 601 31.85 -34.07 30.84
C VAL A 601 32.05 -34.69 29.46
N SER A 602 31.46 -34.06 28.46
CA SER A 602 31.54 -34.49 27.06
C SER A 602 31.49 -33.28 26.12
N THR A 603 32.23 -33.38 25.02
CA THR A 603 32.18 -32.41 23.93
C THR A 603 30.93 -32.56 23.05
N GLU A 604 30.27 -33.72 23.12
CA GLU A 604 29.08 -34.01 22.30
C GLU A 604 27.78 -33.65 23.01
N VAL A 605 26.87 -32.99 22.28
CA VAL A 605 25.53 -32.69 22.78
C VAL A 605 24.75 -34.01 22.94
N PRO A 606 24.16 -34.26 24.12
CA PRO A 606 23.49 -35.52 24.34
C PRO A 606 22.19 -35.66 23.53
N GLN A 607 21.94 -36.82 22.93
CA GLN A 607 20.81 -37.02 22.01
C GLN A 607 19.48 -37.42 22.70
N ILE A 608 19.54 -38.28 23.72
CA ILE A 608 18.36 -38.83 24.44
C ILE A 608 18.33 -38.37 25.91
N GLY A 609 17.36 -38.81 26.73
CA GLY A 609 17.40 -38.59 28.19
C GLY A 609 17.24 -37.13 28.66
N TRP A 610 16.60 -36.29 27.84
CA TRP A 610 16.23 -34.92 28.21
C TRP A 610 14.98 -34.91 29.08
N VAL A 611 14.99 -34.06 30.10
CA VAL A 611 13.90 -33.92 31.07
C VAL A 611 13.24 -32.55 30.87
N PRO A 612 11.91 -32.46 30.65
CA PRO A 612 11.25 -31.18 30.48
C PRO A 612 11.20 -30.40 31.80
N VAL A 613 11.43 -29.09 31.72
CA VAL A 613 11.32 -28.17 32.85
C VAL A 613 9.88 -27.64 32.92
N PHE A 614 9.13 -28.12 33.90
CA PHE A 614 7.74 -27.70 34.13
C PHE A 614 7.51 -27.33 35.61
N PRO A 615 6.81 -26.21 35.92
CA PRO A 615 6.35 -25.17 34.98
C PRO A 615 7.52 -24.41 34.33
N LEU A 616 7.25 -23.68 33.24
CA LEU A 616 8.26 -22.86 32.53
C LEU A 616 8.98 -21.91 33.51
N ARG A 617 10.30 -22.08 33.63
CA ARG A 617 11.20 -21.34 34.53
C ARG A 617 12.65 -21.46 34.04
N GLU A 618 13.52 -20.56 34.50
CA GLU A 618 14.93 -20.48 34.09
C GLU A 618 15.92 -21.07 35.10
N ASN A 619 15.44 -21.99 35.94
CA ASN A 619 16.28 -22.74 36.86
C ASN A 619 15.78 -24.17 37.04
N PHE A 620 16.68 -25.06 37.44
CA PHE A 620 16.33 -26.44 37.72
C PHE A 620 17.28 -27.07 38.74
N THR A 621 16.71 -27.82 39.67
CA THR A 621 17.45 -28.57 40.67
C THR A 621 17.62 -30.01 40.20
N PHE A 622 18.86 -30.37 39.87
CA PHE A 622 19.25 -31.72 39.52
C PHE A 622 19.48 -32.55 40.79
N LYS A 623 19.00 -33.79 40.76
CA LYS A 623 19.30 -34.79 41.78
C LYS A 623 20.40 -35.71 41.27
N LEU A 624 21.42 -35.91 42.09
CA LEU A 624 22.57 -36.77 41.78
C LEU A 624 22.52 -38.09 42.54
N ASP A 625 21.34 -38.48 43.04
CA ASP A 625 21.16 -39.70 43.84
C ASP A 625 21.65 -40.94 43.07
N GLY A 626 22.55 -41.71 43.68
CA GLY A 626 23.15 -42.91 43.08
C GLY A 626 24.30 -42.65 42.11
N ILE A 627 24.76 -41.41 41.98
CA ILE A 627 26.01 -41.06 41.28
C ILE A 627 27.10 -40.88 42.35
N ASP A 628 28.14 -41.70 42.28
CA ASP A 628 29.33 -41.55 43.12
C ASP A 628 30.19 -40.42 42.53
N ILE A 629 30.20 -39.26 43.21
CA ILE A 629 31.01 -38.10 42.84
C ILE A 629 32.11 -37.96 43.88
N GLU A 630 33.35 -38.10 43.46
CA GLU A 630 34.52 -37.94 44.31
C GLU A 630 35.10 -36.53 44.17
N ASP A 631 35.92 -36.11 45.14
CA ASP A 631 36.72 -34.90 44.97
C ASP A 631 37.63 -35.04 43.73
N GLY A 632 37.72 -33.98 42.93
CA GLY A 632 38.43 -33.94 41.65
C GLY A 632 37.59 -34.35 40.43
N ASP A 633 36.35 -34.82 40.63
CA ASP A 633 35.44 -35.11 39.53
C ASP A 633 34.84 -33.83 38.92
N SER A 634 34.28 -33.99 37.71
CA SER A 634 33.61 -32.93 36.98
C SER A 634 32.31 -33.45 36.37
N HIS A 635 31.26 -32.63 36.45
CA HIS A 635 29.94 -32.99 35.96
C HIS A 635 29.36 -31.85 35.12
N GLN A 636 28.69 -32.20 34.02
CA GLN A 636 28.16 -31.25 33.06
C GLN A 636 26.63 -31.22 33.08
N PHE A 637 26.09 -30.02 32.93
CA PHE A 637 24.66 -29.74 32.94
C PHE A 637 24.29 -29.01 31.65
N TRP A 638 23.43 -29.62 30.84
CA TRP A 638 22.93 -29.04 29.60
C TRP A 638 21.51 -28.50 29.78
N VAL A 639 21.24 -27.40 29.10
CA VAL A 639 19.91 -26.82 28.95
C VAL A 639 19.62 -26.66 27.47
N ARG A 640 18.43 -27.08 27.05
CA ARG A 640 17.92 -26.90 25.69
C ARG A 640 16.68 -26.03 25.73
N ALA A 641 16.73 -24.91 25.02
CA ALA A 641 15.62 -23.98 24.87
C ALA A 641 14.86 -24.27 23.56
N TYR A 642 13.54 -24.07 23.60
CA TYR A 642 12.64 -24.17 22.46
C TYR A 642 11.77 -22.91 22.34
N ASP A 643 11.78 -22.29 21.16
CA ASP A 643 10.83 -21.25 20.82
C ASP A 643 9.52 -21.84 20.28
N ILE A 644 8.55 -20.97 19.99
CA ILE A 644 7.24 -21.40 19.48
C ILE A 644 7.32 -22.09 18.11
N MET A 645 8.35 -21.78 17.32
CA MET A 645 8.61 -22.34 15.98
C MET A 645 9.35 -23.67 16.03
N SER A 646 9.56 -24.22 17.24
CA SER A 646 10.36 -25.42 17.50
C SER A 646 11.83 -25.30 17.10
N ASN A 647 12.36 -24.08 16.95
CA ASN A 647 13.81 -23.89 16.89
C ASN A 647 14.42 -24.25 18.23
N THR A 648 15.66 -24.74 18.22
CA THR A 648 16.34 -25.21 19.43
C THR A 648 17.73 -24.64 19.57
N LYS A 649 18.10 -24.26 20.80
CA LYS A 649 19.48 -23.95 21.16
C LYS A 649 19.85 -24.70 22.43
N VAL A 650 21.05 -25.29 22.44
CA VAL A 650 21.61 -25.98 23.59
C VAL A 650 22.82 -25.22 24.07
N ASP A 651 22.91 -25.02 25.38
CA ASP A 651 24.15 -24.61 26.05
C ASP A 651 24.36 -25.42 27.34
N SER A 652 25.56 -25.36 27.92
CA SER A 652 25.91 -26.13 29.10
C SER A 652 26.92 -25.47 30.01
N THR A 653 26.94 -25.89 31.27
CA THR A 653 27.96 -25.51 32.25
C THR A 653 28.57 -26.76 32.86
N VAL A 654 29.85 -26.66 33.23
CA VAL A 654 30.59 -27.71 33.92
C VAL A 654 30.81 -27.25 35.36
N VAL A 655 30.58 -28.16 36.29
CA VAL A 655 30.84 -27.97 37.71
C VAL A 655 31.90 -28.97 38.13
N HIS A 656 32.93 -28.48 38.80
CA HIS A 656 33.99 -29.28 39.39
C HIS A 656 33.75 -29.44 40.89
N PHE A 657 34.18 -30.56 41.47
CA PHE A 657 33.98 -30.87 42.88
C PHE A 657 35.33 -30.93 43.58
N ASP A 658 35.49 -30.12 44.64
CA ASP A 658 36.65 -30.20 45.52
C ASP A 658 36.34 -29.56 46.87
N SER A 659 36.31 -30.40 47.91
CA SER A 659 36.11 -30.02 49.30
C SER A 659 37.39 -29.93 50.12
N SER A 660 38.55 -30.27 49.54
CA SER A 660 39.82 -30.32 50.23
C SER A 660 40.56 -28.98 50.18
N GLU A 661 41.19 -28.60 51.30
CA GLU A 661 42.07 -27.43 51.32
C GLU A 661 43.47 -27.81 50.79
N PRO A 662 44.21 -26.86 50.18
CA PRO A 662 45.54 -27.12 49.68
C PRO A 662 46.51 -27.45 50.83
N PHE A 663 47.30 -28.51 50.68
CA PHE A 663 48.36 -28.81 51.63
C PHE A 663 49.57 -27.90 51.39
N VAL A 664 49.98 -27.14 52.41
CA VAL A 664 51.08 -26.16 52.32
C VAL A 664 52.20 -26.58 53.26
N TYR A 665 53.43 -26.66 52.73
CA TYR A 665 54.63 -26.90 53.53
C TYR A 665 55.21 -25.58 54.04
N GLU A 666 56.11 -25.66 55.03
CA GLU A 666 56.77 -24.47 55.56
C GLU A 666 57.57 -23.73 54.47
N PRO A 667 57.35 -22.43 54.26
CA PRO A 667 57.99 -21.69 53.17
C PRO A 667 59.48 -21.45 53.46
N MET A 668 60.30 -21.50 52.42
CA MET A 668 61.71 -21.14 52.47
C MET A 668 61.90 -19.72 51.96
N ILE A 669 62.74 -18.92 52.64
CA ILE A 669 62.96 -17.52 52.32
C ILE A 669 64.45 -17.30 52.05
N ASP A 670 64.76 -16.86 50.83
CA ASP A 670 66.10 -16.44 50.42
C ASP A 670 66.16 -14.91 50.38
N LEU A 671 66.78 -14.32 51.40
CA LEU A 671 66.90 -12.86 51.51
C LEU A 671 68.00 -12.31 50.59
N ASN A 672 67.75 -11.14 50.00
CA ASN A 672 68.72 -10.35 49.25
C ASN A 672 69.34 -11.08 48.05
N ILE A 673 68.50 -11.66 47.18
CA ILE A 673 68.96 -12.30 45.94
C ILE A 673 69.60 -11.27 45.01
N LYS A 674 70.66 -11.66 44.28
CA LYS A 674 71.48 -10.74 43.48
C LYS A 674 70.92 -10.44 42.09
N ASP A 675 70.19 -11.38 41.51
CA ASP A 675 69.67 -11.33 40.13
C ASP A 675 68.12 -11.30 40.11
N GLY A 676 67.53 -10.47 40.96
CA GLY A 676 66.07 -10.29 41.02
C GLY A 676 65.54 -9.25 40.03
N ASN A 677 64.24 -9.32 39.75
CA ASN A 677 63.47 -8.34 38.99
C ASN A 677 63.25 -7.01 39.73
N TYR A 678 63.40 -6.96 41.06
CA TYR A 678 63.36 -5.70 41.82
C TYR A 678 64.77 -5.17 42.17
N PRO A 679 64.92 -3.84 42.37
CA PRO A 679 66.18 -3.27 42.86
C PRO A 679 66.62 -3.85 44.21
N PHE A 680 65.65 -4.25 45.04
CA PHE A 680 65.86 -4.97 46.30
C PHE A 680 64.95 -6.20 46.32
N SER A 681 65.55 -7.35 46.02
CA SER A 681 64.80 -8.57 45.79
C SER A 681 65.12 -9.62 46.85
N SER A 682 64.08 -10.34 47.27
CA SER A 682 64.20 -11.62 47.97
C SER A 682 63.31 -12.64 47.27
N SER A 683 63.48 -13.91 47.57
CA SER A 683 62.65 -14.98 47.01
C SER A 683 61.99 -15.78 48.11
N VAL A 684 60.73 -16.14 47.92
CA VAL A 684 60.00 -17.07 48.78
C VAL A 684 59.65 -18.30 47.96
N VAL A 685 60.16 -19.45 48.39
CA VAL A 685 59.84 -20.75 47.80
C VAL A 685 58.71 -21.38 48.60
N ILE A 686 57.61 -21.68 47.93
CA ILE A 686 56.42 -22.25 48.54
C ILE A 686 56.14 -23.59 47.89
N SER A 687 56.29 -24.63 48.68
CA SER A 687 55.84 -25.95 48.30
C SER A 687 54.39 -26.13 48.72
N ALA A 688 53.49 -26.34 47.76
CA ALA A 688 52.09 -26.61 48.05
C ALA A 688 51.50 -27.63 47.08
N LYS A 689 50.51 -28.39 47.55
CA LYS A 689 49.85 -29.41 46.75
C LYS A 689 48.38 -29.53 47.09
N ASP A 690 47.56 -29.55 46.05
CA ASP A 690 46.16 -29.91 46.11
C ASP A 690 45.90 -30.97 45.03
N GLN A 691 45.34 -32.11 45.43
CA GLN A 691 45.21 -33.27 44.55
C GLN A 691 43.97 -33.23 43.64
N HIS A 692 43.02 -32.31 43.89
CA HIS A 692 41.69 -32.31 43.27
C HIS A 692 41.41 -31.09 42.40
N SER A 693 41.84 -29.89 42.82
CA SER A 693 41.67 -28.65 42.06
C SER A 693 42.99 -27.93 41.76
N GLY A 694 44.08 -28.36 42.39
CA GLY A 694 45.42 -27.79 42.17
C GLY A 694 45.55 -26.37 42.71
N ILE A 695 46.73 -25.76 42.57
CA ILE A 695 46.99 -24.44 43.16
C ILE A 695 46.68 -23.32 42.17
N LYS A 696 45.89 -22.34 42.61
CA LYS A 696 45.43 -21.22 41.77
C LYS A 696 46.20 -19.93 42.02
N LYS A 697 46.35 -19.55 43.29
CA LYS A 697 47.00 -18.31 43.67
C LYS A 697 47.55 -18.37 45.09
N VAL A 698 48.48 -17.48 45.39
CA VAL A 698 49.14 -17.36 46.69
C VAL A 698 49.08 -15.91 47.14
N SER A 699 48.70 -15.66 48.40
CA SER A 699 48.71 -14.33 49.01
C SER A 699 49.74 -14.25 50.14
N PHE A 700 50.52 -13.17 50.15
CA PHE A 700 51.49 -12.83 51.17
C PHE A 700 50.96 -11.67 51.99
N LYS A 701 50.94 -11.84 53.30
CA LYS A 701 50.74 -10.75 54.26
C LYS A 701 51.97 -10.59 55.13
N PHE A 702 52.53 -9.40 55.14
CA PHE A 702 53.64 -9.05 56.02
C PHE A 702 53.07 -8.41 57.27
N ILE A 703 53.18 -9.09 58.40
CA ILE A 703 52.59 -8.70 59.68
C ILE A 703 53.71 -8.33 60.64
N VAL A 704 53.58 -7.19 61.32
CA VAL A 704 54.50 -6.79 62.37
C VAL A 704 54.17 -7.61 63.63
N ASN A 705 55.11 -8.44 64.10
CA ASN A 705 54.83 -9.45 65.14
C ASN A 705 54.42 -8.84 66.49
N GLU A 706 54.93 -7.65 66.85
CA GLU A 706 54.60 -7.01 68.14
C GLU A 706 53.21 -6.35 68.15
N THR A 707 52.78 -5.78 67.02
CA THR A 707 51.54 -5.01 66.92
C THR A 707 50.40 -5.75 66.21
N GLU A 708 50.70 -6.90 65.61
CA GLU A 708 49.83 -7.65 64.69
C GLU A 708 49.31 -6.82 63.50
N GLU A 709 49.98 -5.71 63.21
CA GLU A 709 49.60 -4.82 62.10
C GLU A 709 49.98 -5.44 60.75
N VAL A 710 49.00 -5.57 59.84
CA VAL A 710 49.25 -5.98 58.45
C VAL A 710 49.85 -4.81 57.69
N ARG A 711 51.12 -4.93 57.33
CA ARG A 711 51.90 -3.90 56.65
C ARG A 711 51.56 -3.79 55.17
N SER A 712 51.50 -4.93 54.50
CA SER A 712 51.25 -5.05 53.08
C SER A 712 50.66 -6.42 52.77
N GLU A 713 49.83 -6.48 51.72
CA GLU A 713 49.27 -7.72 51.19
C GLU A 713 49.49 -7.78 49.67
N HIS A 714 50.00 -8.90 49.18
CA HIS A 714 50.31 -9.11 47.77
C HIS A 714 49.83 -10.49 47.33
N THR A 715 49.18 -10.56 46.17
CA THR A 715 48.66 -11.82 45.62
C THR A 715 49.32 -12.14 44.29
N PHE A 716 49.65 -13.41 44.09
CA PHE A 716 50.30 -13.97 42.92
C PHE A 716 49.42 -15.06 42.32
N ASP A 717 49.05 -14.93 41.05
CA ASP A 717 48.41 -16.01 40.31
C ASP A 717 49.46 -17.04 39.88
N ILE A 718 49.16 -18.32 40.09
CA ILE A 718 50.07 -19.41 39.75
C ILE A 718 49.87 -19.79 38.28
N GLN A 719 50.98 -19.85 37.56
CA GLN A 719 50.98 -20.21 36.15
C GLN A 719 50.80 -21.72 35.98
N THR A 720 49.89 -22.09 35.10
CA THR A 720 49.66 -23.47 34.71
C THR A 720 50.75 -23.95 33.76
N GLN A 721 51.04 -25.25 33.82
CA GLN A 721 52.07 -25.91 33.03
C GLN A 721 51.42 -26.90 32.04
N PRO A 722 51.95 -27.02 30.82
CA PRO A 722 51.52 -28.06 29.90
C PRO A 722 51.74 -29.45 30.51
N ARG A 723 50.76 -30.34 30.36
CA ARG A 723 50.83 -31.70 30.93
C ARG A 723 52.04 -32.49 30.42
N GLU A 724 52.42 -32.31 29.17
CA GLU A 724 53.62 -32.92 28.59
C GLU A 724 54.93 -32.46 29.25
N TYR A 725 54.98 -31.20 29.69
CA TYR A 725 56.13 -30.64 30.41
C TYR A 725 56.21 -31.26 31.81
N CYS A 726 55.08 -31.25 32.53
CA CYS A 726 54.97 -31.79 33.88
C CYS A 726 55.30 -33.29 33.95
N ASN A 727 54.87 -34.06 32.94
CA ASN A 727 55.16 -35.50 32.84
C ASN A 727 56.67 -35.80 32.75
N LYS A 728 57.50 -34.85 32.29
CA LYS A 728 58.96 -35.00 32.25
C LYS A 728 59.61 -34.72 33.61
N LEU A 729 58.90 -34.05 34.52
CA LEU A 729 59.38 -33.60 35.84
C LEU A 729 58.43 -34.07 36.97
N PRO A 730 58.20 -35.39 37.15
CA PRO A 730 57.17 -35.92 38.05
C PRO A 730 57.43 -35.66 39.55
N LYS A 731 58.63 -35.19 39.92
CA LYS A 731 58.98 -34.82 41.30
C LYS A 731 58.78 -33.34 41.60
N GLU A 732 58.82 -32.49 40.59
CA GLU A 732 58.82 -31.03 40.72
C GLU A 732 57.49 -30.42 40.26
N CYS A 733 56.67 -31.19 39.54
CA CYS A 733 55.42 -30.74 38.98
C CYS A 733 54.30 -31.76 39.26
N TYR A 734 53.10 -31.24 39.50
CA TYR A 734 51.91 -32.02 39.76
C TYR A 734 50.78 -31.68 38.79
N CYS A 735 50.11 -32.70 38.26
CA CYS A 735 48.94 -32.56 37.39
C CYS A 735 47.70 -33.10 38.09
N VAL A 736 46.67 -32.27 38.17
CA VAL A 736 45.34 -32.70 38.59
C VAL A 736 44.77 -33.67 37.55
N ARG A 737 44.01 -34.68 38.00
CA ARG A 737 43.51 -35.78 37.16
C ARG A 737 42.83 -35.29 35.88
N MET A 738 41.90 -34.33 36.00
CA MET A 738 41.15 -33.72 34.89
C MET A 738 41.38 -32.20 34.75
N GLY A 739 42.54 -31.69 35.21
CA GLY A 739 42.79 -30.26 35.27
C GLY A 739 44.21 -29.86 34.85
N ASP A 740 44.55 -28.62 35.19
CA ASP A 740 45.84 -28.01 34.90
C ASP A 740 46.97 -28.64 35.74
N CYS A 741 48.19 -28.50 35.23
CA CYS A 741 49.39 -28.87 35.97
C CYS A 741 50.06 -27.62 36.54
N TYR A 742 50.79 -27.77 37.64
CA TYR A 742 51.51 -26.67 38.28
C TYR A 742 52.78 -27.18 38.95
N MET A 743 53.75 -26.29 39.13
CA MET A 743 54.98 -26.62 39.84
C MET A 743 54.68 -26.74 41.34
N ILE A 744 55.16 -27.82 41.97
CA ILE A 744 54.97 -28.05 43.40
C ILE A 744 55.71 -26.96 44.20
N ASP A 745 56.95 -26.67 43.79
CA ASP A 745 57.77 -25.61 44.35
C ASP A 745 57.59 -24.33 43.53
N MET A 746 56.92 -23.35 44.13
CA MET A 746 56.65 -22.06 43.52
C MET A 746 57.67 -21.05 44.00
N HIS A 747 58.54 -20.59 43.10
CA HIS A 747 59.51 -19.54 43.37
C HIS A 747 58.86 -18.19 43.12
N LEU A 748 58.46 -17.50 44.19
CA LEU A 748 57.82 -16.19 44.12
C LEU A 748 58.81 -15.12 44.59
N GLU A 749 59.15 -14.22 43.68
CA GLU A 749 60.02 -13.10 43.99
C GLU A 749 59.25 -12.00 44.73
N ILE A 750 59.85 -11.48 45.80
CA ILE A 750 59.29 -10.42 46.62
C ILE A 750 60.16 -9.17 46.57
N ASN A 751 59.51 -8.01 46.51
CA ASN A 751 60.19 -6.75 46.66
C ASN A 751 60.40 -6.46 48.14
N ASN A 752 61.65 -6.29 48.57
CA ASN A 752 61.97 -6.02 49.97
C ASN A 752 61.28 -4.77 50.52
N CYS A 753 60.92 -3.82 49.66
CA CYS A 753 60.21 -2.60 50.05
C CYS A 753 58.79 -2.86 50.58
N TRP A 754 58.19 -4.03 50.32
CA TRP A 754 56.91 -4.40 50.94
C TRP A 754 57.00 -4.57 52.46
N MET A 755 58.23 -4.71 52.97
CA MET A 755 58.56 -4.78 54.40
C MET A 755 59.12 -3.46 54.93
N GLU A 756 58.97 -2.34 54.21
CA GLU A 756 59.48 -1.04 54.65
C GLU A 756 58.88 -0.61 56.00
N VAL A 757 59.68 0.04 56.85
CA VAL A 757 59.32 0.46 58.23
C VAL A 757 59.39 1.97 58.34
N PRO A 758 58.52 2.69 59.08
CA PRO A 758 58.63 4.13 59.20
C PRO A 758 59.98 4.53 59.80
N ILE A 759 60.52 5.65 59.34
CA ILE A 759 61.86 6.11 59.69
C ILE A 759 61.90 6.42 61.21
N GLY A 760 62.76 5.71 61.95
CA GLY A 760 62.97 5.87 63.39
C GLY A 760 62.37 4.76 64.26
N ASP A 761 61.52 3.89 63.70
CA ASP A 761 60.81 2.85 64.44
C ASP A 761 61.46 1.46 64.37
N ILE A 762 62.62 1.32 63.72
CA ILE A 762 63.29 0.01 63.51
C ILE A 762 63.90 -0.51 64.82
N LYS A 763 63.06 -1.08 65.69
CA LYS A 763 63.51 -1.94 66.79
C LYS A 763 63.84 -3.32 66.22
N ASN A 764 64.13 -4.31 67.05
CA ASN A 764 64.43 -5.68 66.57
C ASN A 764 63.14 -6.37 66.09
N ASP A 765 62.42 -5.70 65.19
CA ASP A 765 61.08 -6.09 64.78
C ASP A 765 61.18 -7.39 64.02
N VAL A 766 60.46 -8.38 64.55
CA VAL A 766 60.27 -9.67 63.92
C VAL A 766 59.07 -9.52 62.99
N TYR A 767 59.23 -9.83 61.71
CA TYR A 767 58.11 -9.84 60.78
C TYR A 767 57.58 -11.26 60.67
N LEU A 768 56.26 -11.38 60.62
CA LEU A 768 55.57 -12.62 60.33
C LEU A 768 55.07 -12.55 58.89
N LEU A 769 55.63 -13.37 58.01
CA LEU A 769 55.10 -13.59 56.67
C LEU A 769 54.01 -14.65 56.77
N GLU A 770 52.75 -14.24 56.71
CA GLU A 770 51.63 -15.15 56.53
C GLU A 770 51.45 -15.42 55.03
N VAL A 771 51.67 -16.68 54.66
CA VAL A 771 51.46 -17.21 53.30
C VAL A 771 50.12 -17.93 53.28
N THR A 772 49.18 -17.44 52.48
CA THR A 772 47.90 -18.10 52.23
C THR A 772 47.86 -18.64 50.81
N VAL A 773 47.75 -19.96 50.67
CA VAL A 773 47.64 -20.63 49.37
C VAL A 773 46.18 -20.93 49.08
N PHE A 774 45.71 -20.61 47.88
CA PHE A 774 44.36 -20.90 47.40
C PHE A 774 44.41 -21.94 46.29
N ASN A 775 43.54 -22.95 46.40
CA ASN A 775 43.32 -23.90 45.31
C ASN A 775 42.33 -23.34 44.26
N SER A 776 42.06 -24.08 43.18
CA SER A 776 41.13 -23.59 42.14
C SER A 776 39.67 -23.52 42.61
N ALA A 777 39.31 -24.30 43.62
CA ALA A 777 38.02 -24.21 44.31
C ALA A 777 37.92 -23.02 45.29
N MET A 778 38.99 -22.21 45.40
CA MET A 778 39.13 -21.06 46.31
C MET A 778 39.11 -21.43 47.80
N LEU A 779 39.30 -22.71 48.13
CA LEU A 779 39.65 -23.17 49.47
C LEU A 779 41.11 -22.79 49.75
N LYS A 780 41.42 -22.53 51.02
CA LYS A 780 42.68 -21.92 51.39
C LYS A 780 43.28 -22.53 52.65
N SER A 781 44.60 -22.56 52.70
CA SER A 781 45.36 -22.85 53.91
C SER A 781 46.44 -21.80 54.10
N SER A 782 46.68 -21.43 55.35
CA SER A 782 47.62 -20.38 55.73
C SER A 782 48.72 -20.95 56.61
N ILE A 783 49.96 -20.55 56.34
CA ILE A 783 51.13 -20.85 57.17
C ILE A 783 51.91 -19.56 57.39
N ALA A 784 52.46 -19.40 58.58
CA ALA A 784 53.21 -18.20 58.94
C ALA A 784 54.69 -18.54 59.16
N LYS A 785 55.58 -17.71 58.61
CA LYS A 785 57.02 -17.85 58.76
C LYS A 785 57.62 -16.56 59.32
N THR A 786 58.45 -16.72 60.32
CA THR A 786 59.18 -15.62 60.95
C THR A 786 60.35 -15.17 60.08
N ILE A 787 60.43 -13.87 59.80
CA ILE A 787 61.57 -13.21 59.17
C ILE A 787 62.34 -12.50 60.29
N GLU A 788 63.49 -13.08 60.64
CA GLU A 788 64.40 -12.53 61.65
C GLU A 788 65.40 -11.56 61.00
N MET A 789 65.93 -10.61 61.78
CA MET A 789 66.99 -9.69 61.34
C MET A 789 66.62 -8.83 60.12
N VAL A 790 65.44 -8.20 60.14
CA VAL A 790 64.94 -7.28 59.10
C VAL A 790 65.94 -6.18 58.71
N LYS A 791 66.79 -5.76 59.64
CA LYS A 791 67.87 -4.77 59.41
C LYS A 791 68.89 -5.22 58.36
N THR A 792 69.01 -6.53 58.12
CA THR A 792 69.95 -7.10 57.14
C THR A 792 69.36 -7.18 55.74
N ILE A 793 68.09 -6.83 55.56
CA ILE A 793 67.41 -6.85 54.27
C ILE A 793 67.73 -5.54 53.51
N ASN A 794 68.32 -5.69 52.31
CA ASN A 794 68.66 -4.59 51.43
C ASN A 794 67.41 -3.77 51.08
N GLY A 795 67.56 -2.46 50.98
CA GLY A 795 66.48 -1.50 50.70
C GLY A 795 65.74 -1.00 51.94
N VAL A 796 65.61 -1.83 52.98
CA VAL A 796 64.84 -1.49 54.21
C VAL A 796 65.59 -0.48 55.09
N GLN A 797 66.92 -0.37 54.99
CA GLN A 797 67.73 0.63 55.70
C GLN A 797 68.65 1.46 54.79
N ASP A 798 68.49 1.33 53.48
CA ASP A 798 69.42 1.89 52.51
C ASP A 798 69.01 3.28 52.02
N TYR A 799 69.66 4.30 52.58
CA TYR A 799 69.51 5.71 52.19
C TYR A 799 70.70 6.15 51.34
N PHE A 800 70.58 6.01 50.03
CA PHE A 800 71.67 6.31 49.11
C PHE A 800 71.65 7.75 48.60
N SER A 801 72.83 8.36 48.51
CA SER A 801 73.02 9.61 47.78
C SER A 801 72.98 9.39 46.26
N PRO A 802 72.84 10.45 45.45
CA PRO A 802 72.91 10.34 44.00
C PRO A 802 74.19 9.61 43.53
N LEU A 803 74.02 8.72 42.56
CA LEU A 803 75.08 7.86 42.01
C LEU A 803 75.55 8.39 40.65
N ASN A 804 76.78 8.03 40.25
CA ASN A 804 77.34 8.35 38.93
C ASN A 804 77.28 9.85 38.59
N ILE A 805 77.73 10.71 39.51
CA ILE A 805 77.78 12.15 39.29
C ILE A 805 78.83 12.46 38.21
N THR A 806 78.44 13.15 37.14
CA THR A 806 79.30 13.54 36.02
C THR A 806 79.08 14.99 35.63
N VAL A 807 80.05 15.59 34.94
CA VAL A 807 79.92 16.93 34.36
C VAL A 807 79.44 16.80 32.92
N LEU A 808 78.33 17.46 32.60
CA LEU A 808 77.78 17.56 31.24
C LEU A 808 78.42 18.69 30.44
N LYS A 809 78.56 19.86 31.07
CA LYS A 809 79.08 21.07 30.42
C LYS A 809 79.76 21.96 31.43
N THR A 810 80.89 22.53 31.04
CA THR A 810 81.63 23.53 31.80
C THR A 810 81.81 24.79 30.96
N THR A 811 81.56 25.94 31.56
CA THR A 811 81.95 27.26 31.04
C THR A 811 82.80 28.00 32.08
N GLY A 812 83.24 29.22 31.75
CA GLY A 812 83.96 30.06 32.71
C GLY A 812 83.16 30.34 34.00
N THR A 813 81.84 30.39 33.93
CA THR A 813 81.00 30.81 35.05
C THR A 813 79.96 29.79 35.51
N ASN A 814 79.74 28.70 34.75
CA ASN A 814 78.71 27.70 35.05
C ASN A 814 79.21 26.26 34.83
N VAL A 815 78.69 25.33 35.63
CA VAL A 815 78.89 23.88 35.46
C VAL A 815 77.56 23.15 35.55
N SER A 816 77.21 22.41 34.51
CA SER A 816 76.05 21.51 34.47
C SER A 816 76.50 20.12 34.89
N ILE A 817 75.93 19.59 35.98
CA ILE A 817 76.19 18.23 36.46
C ILE A 817 74.98 17.32 36.19
N GLN A 818 75.24 16.03 36.00
CA GLN A 818 74.23 14.97 35.87
C GLN A 818 74.51 13.86 36.89
N TRP A 819 73.47 13.19 37.34
CA TRP A 819 73.57 11.98 38.16
C TRP A 819 72.45 10.99 37.85
N THR A 820 72.61 9.77 38.35
CA THR A 820 71.57 8.74 38.40
C THR A 820 71.01 8.66 39.81
N GLN A 821 69.69 8.51 39.94
CA GLN A 821 69.07 8.34 41.25
C GLN A 821 69.33 6.91 41.75
N ALA A 822 69.75 6.77 43.00
CA ALA A 822 69.89 5.46 43.64
C ALA A 822 68.52 4.84 43.97
N PRO A 823 68.32 3.53 43.85
CA PRO A 823 67.07 2.88 44.28
C PRO A 823 66.86 3.09 45.79
N SER A 824 65.60 3.19 46.22
CA SER A 824 65.25 3.25 47.65
C SER A 824 63.80 2.79 47.84
N CYS A 825 63.50 2.18 48.98
CA CYS A 825 62.13 1.88 49.38
C CYS A 825 61.38 3.15 49.82
N TYR A 826 62.12 4.14 50.31
CA TYR A 826 61.55 5.37 50.87
C TYR A 826 61.32 6.45 49.82
N GLU A 827 60.24 7.22 49.97
CA GLU A 827 59.98 8.39 49.14
C GLU A 827 61.05 9.48 49.36
N ARG A 828 61.56 10.04 48.27
CA ARG A 828 62.53 11.14 48.28
C ARG A 828 61.78 12.46 48.49
N ALA A 829 62.22 13.28 49.44
CA ALA A 829 61.70 14.62 49.67
C ALA A 829 62.46 15.69 48.85
N GLY A 830 63.72 15.45 48.49
CA GLY A 830 64.53 16.41 47.74
C GLY A 830 66.02 16.10 47.74
N ILE A 831 66.80 16.82 46.95
CA ILE A 831 68.26 16.70 46.89
C ILE A 831 68.87 18.01 47.37
N SER A 832 69.80 17.94 48.32
CA SER A 832 70.57 19.09 48.80
C SER A 832 71.98 19.05 48.24
N ILE A 833 72.38 20.12 47.55
CA ILE A 833 73.74 20.29 47.02
C ILE A 833 74.44 21.41 47.79
N ILE A 834 75.55 21.10 48.45
CA ILE A 834 76.39 22.11 49.12
C ILE A 834 77.66 22.26 48.31
N LEU A 835 77.81 23.40 47.64
CA LEU A 835 79.01 23.77 46.89
C LEU A 835 80.02 24.45 47.81
N TYR A 836 81.27 23.99 47.81
CA TYR A 836 82.39 24.54 48.57
C TYR A 836 83.34 25.28 47.62
N ARG A 837 83.62 26.54 47.95
CA ARG A 837 84.49 27.43 47.18
C ARG A 837 85.92 27.45 47.74
N PRO A 838 86.92 27.92 46.97
CA PRO A 838 88.33 27.99 47.43
C PRO A 838 88.55 28.88 48.66
N ASP A 839 87.69 29.86 48.90
CA ASP A 839 87.71 30.75 50.07
C ASP A 839 87.07 30.13 51.32
N ASN A 840 86.78 28.82 51.29
CA ASN A 840 86.02 28.06 52.29
C ASN A 840 84.56 28.54 52.50
N SER A 841 84.03 29.42 51.65
CA SER A 841 82.60 29.74 51.67
C SER A 841 81.77 28.61 51.03
N THR A 842 80.55 28.40 51.52
CA THR A 842 79.63 27.39 50.97
C THR A 842 78.36 28.02 50.40
N LYS A 843 77.79 27.40 49.36
CA LYS A 843 76.46 27.74 48.83
C LYS A 843 75.59 26.48 48.78
N VAL A 844 74.43 26.54 49.42
CA VAL A 844 73.47 25.43 49.46
C VAL A 844 72.41 25.63 48.38
N PHE A 845 72.14 24.59 47.62
CA PHE A 845 71.07 24.52 46.64
C PHE A 845 70.09 23.43 47.06
N LYS A 846 68.79 23.76 47.08
CA LYS A 846 67.72 22.78 47.20
C LYS A 846 67.26 22.44 45.79
N VAL A 847 67.35 21.16 45.47
CA VAL A 847 67.07 20.61 44.17
C VAL A 847 65.85 19.70 44.29
N HIS A 848 64.97 19.78 43.31
CA HIS A 848 63.74 18.98 43.26
C HIS A 848 64.05 17.48 43.35
N LYS A 849 63.20 16.70 44.03
CA LYS A 849 63.39 15.27 44.30
C LYS A 849 63.64 14.43 43.05
N GLU A 850 63.04 14.82 41.93
CA GLU A 850 63.18 14.13 40.64
C GLU A 850 64.28 14.66 39.71
N ALA A 851 65.01 15.70 40.10
CA ALA A 851 66.06 16.20 39.22
C ALA A 851 67.16 15.15 39.05
N THR A 852 67.67 15.03 37.82
CA THR A 852 68.85 14.24 37.47
C THR A 852 69.98 15.11 36.93
N THR A 853 69.71 16.41 36.75
CA THR A 853 70.69 17.40 36.31
C THR A 853 70.51 18.69 37.09
N PHE A 854 71.61 19.45 37.23
CA PHE A 854 71.56 20.77 37.87
C PHE A 854 72.68 21.68 37.35
N ASP A 855 72.33 22.94 37.12
CA ASP A 855 73.27 23.97 36.66
C ASP A 855 73.77 24.80 37.85
N LEU A 856 75.05 24.62 38.18
CA LEU A 856 75.75 25.45 39.15
C LEU A 856 76.18 26.74 38.46
N THR A 857 75.55 27.86 38.83
CA THR A 857 75.81 29.17 38.22
C THR A 857 76.48 30.16 39.17
N GLY A 858 77.20 31.13 38.60
CA GLY A 858 77.91 32.18 39.36
C GLY A 858 79.22 31.69 39.98
N LEU A 859 79.95 30.87 39.22
CA LEU A 859 81.29 30.38 39.54
C LEU A 859 82.35 31.32 38.95
N SER A 860 83.57 31.27 39.49
CA SER A 860 84.73 31.98 38.95
C SER A 860 85.43 31.09 37.92
N ALA A 861 85.96 31.69 36.85
CA ALA A 861 86.71 30.97 35.82
C ALA A 861 87.99 30.33 36.37
N THR A 862 88.47 29.28 35.70
CA THR A 862 89.70 28.54 36.04
C THR A 862 89.87 28.15 37.52
N THR A 863 88.75 27.87 38.20
CA THR A 863 88.70 27.64 39.64
C THR A 863 88.23 26.22 39.94
N SER A 864 88.88 25.56 40.89
CA SER A 864 88.50 24.21 41.35
C SER A 864 87.51 24.30 42.51
N TYR A 865 86.42 23.55 42.40
CA TYR A 865 85.35 23.45 43.37
C TYR A 865 85.14 21.99 43.77
N TRP A 866 84.48 21.80 44.90
CA TRP A 866 83.89 20.52 45.23
C TRP A 866 82.53 20.73 45.87
N LEU A 867 81.67 19.72 45.76
CA LEU A 867 80.33 19.77 46.32
C LEU A 867 80.01 18.48 47.08
N THR A 868 79.05 18.57 47.99
CA THR A 868 78.38 17.40 48.56
C THR A 868 76.94 17.34 48.08
N MET A 869 76.50 16.16 47.66
CA MET A 869 75.10 15.88 47.34
C MET A 869 74.51 14.94 48.38
N THR A 870 73.34 15.27 48.88
CA THR A 870 72.60 14.47 49.86
C THR A 870 71.16 14.32 49.40
N THR A 871 70.63 13.09 49.41
CA THR A 871 69.21 12.81 49.22
C THR A 871 68.52 12.89 50.58
N ASN A 872 67.43 13.64 50.66
CA ASN A 872 66.58 13.71 51.84
C ASN A 872 65.36 12.81 51.62
N TYR A 873 65.00 12.01 52.62
CA TYR A 873 63.88 11.06 52.59
C TYR A 873 62.80 11.44 53.61
N GLY A 874 61.54 11.17 53.27
CA GLY A 874 60.37 11.51 54.08
C GLY A 874 59.32 12.33 53.32
N ASN A 875 58.38 12.94 54.05
CA ASN A 875 57.32 13.78 53.49
C ASN A 875 57.77 15.26 53.46
N ASP A 876 57.28 16.06 52.49
CA ASP A 876 57.75 17.43 52.17
C ASP A 876 57.74 18.42 53.35
N THR A 877 57.03 18.09 54.44
CA THR A 877 56.89 18.94 55.64
C THR A 877 57.79 18.56 56.83
N TYR A 878 58.38 17.36 56.87
CA TYR A 878 59.27 16.90 57.95
C TYR A 878 60.43 16.05 57.38
N TYR A 879 61.66 16.56 57.47
CA TYR A 879 62.87 15.77 57.15
C TYR A 879 63.08 14.72 58.24
N VAL A 880 63.02 13.42 57.89
CA VAL A 880 63.19 12.36 58.90
C VAL A 880 64.58 11.71 58.79
N SER A 881 65.18 11.63 57.60
CA SER A 881 66.55 11.15 57.44
C SER A 881 67.22 11.64 56.13
N SER A 882 68.55 11.68 56.14
CA SER A 882 69.37 12.09 55.00
C SER A 882 70.39 11.00 54.68
N SER A 883 70.67 10.77 53.39
CA SER A 883 71.72 9.86 52.95
C SER A 883 73.11 10.34 53.39
N VAL A 884 74.10 9.44 53.36
CA VAL A 884 75.51 9.83 53.56
C VAL A 884 75.96 10.72 52.40
N PRO A 885 76.47 11.96 52.63
CA PRO A 885 76.75 12.90 51.54
C PRO A 885 77.81 12.38 50.55
N THR A 886 77.51 12.39 49.26
CA THR A 886 78.49 12.07 48.19
C THR A 886 79.30 13.30 47.83
N LYS A 887 80.63 13.20 47.88
CA LYS A 887 81.55 14.29 47.46
C LYS A 887 81.86 14.19 45.96
N PHE A 888 81.84 15.33 45.27
CA PHE A 888 82.21 15.43 43.85
C PHE A 888 83.10 16.65 43.62
N TYR A 889 84.15 16.49 42.82
CA TYR A 889 85.16 17.53 42.53
C TYR A 889 85.10 17.92 41.05
N PHE A 890 85.21 19.22 40.75
CA PHE A 890 85.22 19.72 39.37
C PHE A 890 85.96 21.07 39.27
N SER A 891 86.28 21.50 38.05
CA SER A 891 86.92 22.80 37.80
C SER A 891 86.23 23.53 36.64
N THR A 892 86.17 24.86 36.71
CA THR A 892 85.68 25.73 35.62
C THR A 892 86.76 25.98 34.57
N THR A 893 86.36 26.31 33.33
CA THR A 893 87.30 26.62 32.22
C THR A 893 87.59 28.12 32.13
N GLU A 894 88.39 28.56 31.16
CA GLU A 894 88.63 29.99 30.89
C GLU A 894 87.36 30.71 30.41
N ASP A 895 87.25 31.99 30.76
CA ASP A 895 86.11 32.85 30.40
C ASP A 895 86.35 33.44 29.00
N VAL A 896 85.64 32.94 27.99
CA VAL A 896 85.81 33.43 26.61
C VAL A 896 84.86 34.61 26.38
N SER A 897 85.32 35.83 26.63
CA SER A 897 84.59 37.07 26.34
C SER A 897 84.79 37.52 24.88
N GLY A 898 83.81 37.23 24.01
CA GLY A 898 83.38 38.00 22.82
C GLY A 898 84.37 38.36 21.67
N GLY A 899 84.01 37.97 20.43
CA GLY A 899 84.51 38.62 19.20
C GLY A 899 84.33 37.83 17.88
N VAL A 900 83.47 38.34 17.00
CA VAL A 900 83.02 37.92 15.64
C VAL A 900 84.11 37.52 14.62
N ASP A 901 83.93 36.42 13.88
CA ASP A 901 83.54 36.42 12.43
C ASP A 901 83.35 34.99 11.88
N GLY A 902 82.49 34.87 10.86
CA GLY A 902 81.69 33.68 10.58
C GLY A 902 82.35 32.49 9.87
N LEU A 903 81.64 31.36 9.94
CA LEU A 903 81.57 30.36 8.86
C LEU A 903 80.23 29.61 8.99
N ALA A 904 79.46 29.69 7.91
CA ALA A 904 78.16 29.07 7.72
C ALA A 904 78.24 27.53 7.77
N SER A 905 77.33 26.90 8.51
CA SER A 905 76.56 25.72 8.08
C SER A 905 75.64 25.27 9.23
N GLY A 906 74.34 25.08 8.97
CA GLY A 906 73.47 24.27 9.83
C GLY A 906 72.30 24.95 10.55
N PHE A 907 71.66 25.97 9.97
CA PHE A 907 70.25 26.25 10.29
C PHE A 907 69.36 25.29 9.49
N LEU A 908 69.11 24.10 10.04
CA LEU A 908 67.97 23.27 9.64
C LEU A 908 67.64 22.25 10.74
N THR A 909 66.35 22.07 10.98
CA THR A 909 65.67 21.00 11.75
C THR A 909 65.77 20.99 13.27
N ILE A 910 65.00 21.84 13.98
CA ILE A 910 64.14 21.43 15.12
C ILE A 910 62.86 22.27 15.10
N LEU A 911 62.04 22.02 14.09
CA LEU A 911 60.61 22.31 14.06
C LEU A 911 60.02 21.02 13.48
N ILE A 912 59.06 20.43 14.20
CA ILE A 912 58.55 19.03 14.12
C ILE A 912 59.15 18.13 15.22
N ALA A 913 58.58 18.22 16.43
CA ALA A 913 58.38 17.11 17.38
C ALA A 913 57.65 17.59 18.67
N VAL A 914 56.68 18.51 18.55
CA VAL A 914 55.84 18.96 19.70
C VAL A 914 54.35 18.70 19.42
N THR A 915 54.04 17.70 18.60
CA THR A 915 52.64 17.30 18.32
C THR A 915 52.32 15.83 18.58
N ASP A 916 53.24 15.02 19.13
CA ASP A 916 52.99 13.58 19.35
C ASP A 916 53.01 13.11 20.82
N VAL A 917 52.95 14.01 21.81
CA VAL A 917 52.95 13.61 23.25
C VAL A 917 51.64 13.98 23.99
N LEU A 918 50.60 14.43 23.28
CA LEU A 918 49.28 14.71 23.87
C LEU A 918 48.16 13.72 23.47
N VAL A 919 48.50 12.48 23.13
CA VAL A 919 47.50 11.42 22.83
C VAL A 919 47.66 10.15 23.70
N PHE A 920 48.63 10.09 24.62
CA PHE A 920 48.87 8.88 25.44
C PHE A 920 48.58 9.04 26.94
N LEU A 921 47.58 9.84 27.31
CA LEU A 921 46.97 9.81 28.65
C LEU A 921 45.45 9.83 28.54
N GLY A 922 44.93 8.77 27.93
CA GLY A 922 43.50 8.53 27.78
C GLY A 922 43.23 7.07 27.45
N ARG A 923 43.78 6.16 28.26
CA ARG A 923 43.37 4.76 28.46
C ARG A 923 44.39 4.05 29.35
N LEU A 924 44.13 4.09 30.65
CA LEU A 924 44.22 2.96 31.58
C LEU A 924 43.17 3.21 32.66
#